data_AF-R9AC37-F1
#
_entry.id   AF-R9AC37-F1
#
_cell.length_a   1.000
_cell.length_b   1.000
_cell.length_c   1.000
_cell.angle_alpha   90.00
_cell.angle_beta   90.00
_cell.angle_gamma   90.00
#
_symmetry.space_group_name_H-M   'P 1'
#
loop_
_entity.id
_entity.type
_entity.pdbx_description
1 polymer ?
#
loop_
_entity_poly.entity_id
_entity_poly.type
_entity_poly.pdbx_seq_one_letter_code
_entity_poly.pdbx_strand_id
1 'polypeptide(L)'
;MTTPLIKLGVDATARSLARLPSQNTPIIHIAGTNGKGSTSAYVDALLTAFGCVVGRFNSPHLVQERDSICVGGAVIDRQAYDATREHLAHDDSNYNTLTGFEKLTVTAFSLFGSERVDVAVVEVGMGGLHDATNAFSREERDSVAVITPIALDHQSWLGSTVEEITAQKIGIITAHTTAAVVAPQIHPLVVEQVRKRCEELGVPLYVGGQEHERDTLTNPSTGARIHTQLSMAGAHQMENASTALLTLHAFKMHCRRFRRFRRFESVGVDDELVRHTLSHVRFRGRSDRYAIPGAVVDGAHNPAAARHLRDTLPNHPHQFILAFSQDKEVAEMLKVLVRPADKIVFVPFSTPPSMPWVGSMDTHSLKSLAEGIFNGSVQVSTADSVQSALKECTGNVVIAGSLYLVADVYRDAHFKHAIQITQQCVQFILQLRCSVVHAVQIASQPRLIERIRLIRRRFEDPFNVTDSVHSGSRGSCFPTHTMAQAELKLAILVCDSTLASIEAEEGDCERIFGTFLHTANDALNAPFKLIIDAFDVYEDRYPEDVTIYDGVIISGSTSDAYSEEDWVVDLADYISGLVNSFKRTKVLGVCFGHQLLARALGGVVQPGDMEMGSTAVRVCDGELAAKYFGCNEHQDTFNVLQAHRDVVHVAPPMLTTVAATETCKHQAFVKLIDGVVQCWSVQGHPEFTPSIMRKVVEAETRNHQTPQQTRDEWLGRAQQPHDGIALGKAILNLFR
;
A
#
# COMPACT_ATOMS: atom_id res chain seq x y z
N MET A 1 -22.30 38.79 3.61
CA MET A 1 -21.63 37.56 4.09
C MET A 1 -20.24 37.56 3.50
N THR A 2 -19.21 37.76 4.32
CA THR A 2 -17.81 37.79 3.88
C THR A 2 -17.38 36.36 3.53
N THR A 3 -17.03 36.12 2.28
CA THR A 3 -16.34 34.90 1.84
C THR A 3 -15.15 34.67 2.78
N PRO A 4 -14.97 33.47 3.37
CA PRO A 4 -13.82 33.23 4.24
C PRO A 4 -12.55 33.48 3.42
N LEU A 5 -11.78 34.50 3.80
CA LEU A 5 -10.49 34.80 3.17
C LEU A 5 -9.58 33.58 3.38
N ILE A 6 -9.16 32.93 2.29
CA ILE A 6 -8.06 31.98 2.33
C ILE A 6 -6.82 32.78 2.76
N LYS A 7 -6.31 32.50 3.96
CA LYS A 7 -5.07 33.11 4.45
C LYS A 7 -3.89 32.34 3.86
N LEU A 8 -3.20 32.94 2.90
CA LEU A 8 -1.98 32.38 2.33
C LEU A 8 -0.86 32.38 3.39
N GLY A 9 -0.13 31.27 3.49
CA GLY A 9 1.01 31.13 4.40
C GLY A 9 1.25 29.68 4.81
N VAL A 10 2.52 29.33 5.08
CA VAL A 10 2.92 27.96 5.47
C VAL A 10 3.13 27.81 6.97
N ASP A 11 3.28 28.91 7.71
CA ASP A 11 3.75 28.89 9.09
C ASP A 11 2.85 28.10 10.04
N ALA A 12 1.53 28.19 9.87
CA ALA A 12 0.59 27.45 10.71
C ALA A 12 0.72 25.95 10.49
N THR A 13 0.75 25.52 9.22
CA THR A 13 0.97 24.12 8.86
C THR A 13 2.35 23.63 9.30
N ALA A 14 3.40 24.44 9.12
CA ALA A 14 4.76 24.09 9.51
C ALA A 14 4.90 23.82 11.01
N ARG A 15 4.23 24.62 11.86
CA ARG A 15 4.21 24.39 13.32
C ARG A 15 3.59 23.05 13.70
N SER A 16 2.54 22.62 13.00
CA SER A 16 1.92 21.32 13.23
C SER A 16 2.79 20.18 12.70
N LEU A 17 3.35 20.32 11.50
CA LEU A 17 4.26 19.33 10.93
C LEU A 17 5.49 19.12 11.81
N ALA A 18 6.08 20.19 12.35
CA ALA A 18 7.24 20.15 13.25
C ALA A 18 7.03 19.30 14.53
N ARG A 19 5.77 19.02 14.91
CA ARG A 19 5.44 18.18 16.08
C ARG A 19 5.36 16.69 15.74
N LEU A 20 5.34 16.33 14.45
CA LEU A 20 5.26 14.94 14.03
C LEU A 20 6.59 14.21 14.32
N PRO A 21 6.55 12.96 14.84
CA PRO A 21 7.73 12.26 15.34
C PRO A 21 8.68 11.74 14.25
N SER A 22 8.20 11.57 13.01
CA SER A 22 8.99 11.06 11.87
C SER A 22 8.92 12.02 10.68
N GLN A 23 10.07 12.50 10.22
CA GLN A 23 10.18 13.55 9.18
C GLN A 23 11.30 13.32 8.16
N ASN A 24 11.86 12.12 8.10
CA ASN A 24 12.99 11.81 7.22
C ASN A 24 12.57 11.10 5.92
N THR A 25 11.28 10.80 5.74
CA THR A 25 10.74 10.25 4.49
C THR A 25 11.04 11.18 3.29
N PRO A 26 11.71 10.68 2.23
CA PRO A 26 11.90 11.39 0.98
C PRO A 26 10.59 11.79 0.31
N ILE A 27 10.60 12.96 -0.35
CA ILE A 27 9.38 13.52 -0.96
C ILE A 27 9.56 13.79 -2.45
N ILE A 28 8.60 13.36 -3.26
CA ILE A 28 8.39 13.82 -4.63
C ILE A 28 7.24 14.83 -4.58
N HIS A 29 7.56 16.11 -4.74
CA HIS A 29 6.62 17.22 -4.56
C HIS A 29 6.21 17.79 -5.92
N ILE A 30 4.94 17.71 -6.27
CA ILE A 30 4.44 17.92 -7.64
C ILE A 30 3.54 19.16 -7.70
N ALA A 31 3.99 20.20 -8.40
CA ALA A 31 3.23 21.42 -8.72
C ALA A 31 2.96 21.52 -10.22
N GLY A 32 1.99 22.37 -10.59
CA GLY A 32 1.58 22.57 -11.98
C GLY A 32 0.12 22.98 -12.12
N THR A 33 -0.32 23.30 -13.32
CA THR A 33 -1.74 23.57 -13.61
C THR A 33 -2.45 22.26 -13.91
N ASN A 34 -1.97 21.50 -14.91
CA ASN A 34 -2.52 20.22 -15.31
C ASN A 34 -1.53 19.07 -15.11
N GLY A 35 -2.02 17.83 -15.04
CA GLY A 35 -1.17 16.63 -15.02
C GLY A 35 -0.56 16.25 -13.67
N LYS A 36 -0.74 17.06 -12.61
CA LYS A 36 -0.23 16.77 -11.24
C LYS A 36 -0.68 15.39 -10.73
N GLY A 37 -2.00 15.20 -10.57
CA GLY A 37 -2.58 13.92 -10.14
C GLY A 37 -2.18 12.73 -11.02
N SER A 38 -2.26 12.84 -12.36
CA SER A 38 -1.83 11.77 -13.26
C SER A 38 -0.33 11.43 -13.11
N THR A 39 0.54 12.43 -13.04
CA THR A 39 1.98 12.22 -12.84
C THR A 39 2.23 11.55 -11.50
N SER A 40 1.55 11.98 -10.43
CA SER A 40 1.67 11.34 -9.12
C SER A 40 1.21 9.87 -9.13
N ALA A 41 0.16 9.53 -9.88
CA ALA A 41 -0.33 8.16 -10.00
C ALA A 41 0.65 7.27 -10.77
N TYR A 42 1.30 7.80 -11.81
CA TYR A 42 2.38 7.09 -12.50
C TYR A 42 3.59 6.87 -11.61
N VAL A 43 4.03 7.90 -10.87
CA VAL A 43 5.16 7.79 -9.93
C VAL A 43 4.85 6.76 -8.84
N ASP A 44 3.66 6.82 -8.23
CA ASP A 44 3.19 5.86 -7.22
C ASP A 44 3.20 4.43 -7.76
N ALA A 45 2.56 4.19 -8.90
CA ALA A 45 2.49 2.86 -9.48
C ALA A 45 3.86 2.30 -9.85
N LEU A 46 4.75 3.12 -10.41
CA LEU A 46 6.11 2.70 -10.76
C LEU A 46 6.93 2.37 -9.51
N LEU A 47 6.96 3.25 -8.51
CA LEU A 47 7.69 2.99 -7.26
C LEU A 47 7.14 1.76 -6.53
N THR A 48 5.81 1.60 -6.49
CA THR A 48 5.16 0.42 -5.92
C THR A 48 5.55 -0.86 -6.67
N ALA A 49 5.62 -0.82 -8.00
CA ALA A 49 6.06 -1.96 -8.82
C ALA A 49 7.52 -2.37 -8.54
N PHE A 50 8.36 -1.42 -8.13
CA PHE A 50 9.73 -1.68 -7.65
C PHE A 50 9.80 -2.01 -6.15
N GLY A 51 8.66 -2.29 -5.51
CA GLY A 51 8.59 -2.78 -4.13
C GLY A 51 8.72 -1.69 -3.05
N CYS A 52 8.53 -0.41 -3.38
CA CYS A 52 8.46 0.66 -2.40
C CYS A 52 7.04 0.79 -1.79
N VAL A 53 6.96 1.02 -0.49
CA VAL A 53 5.74 1.48 0.18
C VAL A 53 5.58 2.97 -0.07
N VAL A 54 4.70 3.34 -1.00
CA VAL A 54 4.47 4.74 -1.37
C VAL A 54 3.31 5.34 -0.58
N GLY A 55 3.53 6.50 0.03
CA GLY A 55 2.47 7.36 0.54
C GLY A 55 2.12 8.42 -0.52
N ARG A 56 0.92 8.40 -1.09
CA ARG A 56 0.50 9.39 -2.09
C ARG A 56 -0.58 10.32 -1.53
N PHE A 57 -0.35 11.63 -1.67
CA PHE A 57 -1.30 12.68 -1.28
C PHE A 57 -1.74 13.48 -2.51
N ASN A 58 -3.05 13.48 -2.82
CA ASN A 58 -3.66 14.16 -3.96
C ASN A 58 -4.79 15.10 -3.55
N SER A 59 -5.06 16.12 -4.36
CA SER A 59 -6.23 16.97 -4.14
C SER A 59 -6.84 17.50 -5.44
N PRO A 60 -8.14 17.83 -5.46
CA PRO A 60 -9.12 17.56 -4.40
C PRO A 60 -9.43 16.06 -4.26
N HIS A 61 -10.06 15.66 -3.15
CA HIS A 61 -10.61 14.31 -3.03
C HIS A 61 -11.75 14.09 -4.04
N LEU A 62 -11.96 12.83 -4.42
CA LEU A 62 -13.06 12.48 -5.32
C LEU A 62 -14.36 12.21 -4.58
N VAL A 63 -14.41 11.26 -3.63
CA VAL A 63 -15.64 10.89 -2.92
C VAL A 63 -15.68 11.45 -1.50
N GLN A 64 -14.55 11.38 -0.78
CA GLN A 64 -14.42 11.77 0.62
C GLN A 64 -12.98 12.17 0.92
N GLU A 65 -12.75 13.01 1.92
CA GLU A 65 -11.42 13.60 2.20
C GLU A 65 -10.28 12.57 2.25
N ARG A 66 -10.49 11.42 2.91
CA ARG A 66 -9.47 10.36 3.01
C ARG A 66 -9.03 9.78 1.67
N ASP A 67 -9.82 9.90 0.61
CA ASP A 67 -9.44 9.44 -0.75
C ASP A 67 -8.24 10.20 -1.30
N SER A 68 -7.92 11.35 -0.70
CA SER A 68 -6.71 12.12 -0.98
C SER A 68 -5.45 11.39 -0.55
N ILE A 69 -5.54 10.43 0.39
CA ILE A 69 -4.39 9.81 1.04
C ILE A 69 -4.40 8.31 0.71
N CYS A 70 -3.38 7.88 -0.04
CA CYS A 70 -3.13 6.48 -0.32
C CYS A 70 -1.82 6.02 0.31
N VAL A 71 -1.76 4.78 0.76
CA VAL A 71 -0.54 4.09 1.20
C VAL A 71 -0.50 2.73 0.52
N GLY A 72 0.64 2.36 -0.08
CA GLY A 72 0.80 1.08 -0.77
C GLY A 72 -0.21 0.87 -1.92
N GLY A 73 -0.55 1.96 -2.63
CA GLY A 73 -1.51 1.95 -3.74
C GLY A 73 -2.99 1.92 -3.33
N ALA A 74 -3.33 1.85 -2.03
CA ALA A 74 -4.70 1.82 -1.55
C ALA A 74 -5.06 3.06 -0.72
N VAL A 75 -6.32 3.51 -0.77
CA VAL A 75 -6.81 4.60 0.10
C VAL A 75 -6.67 4.19 1.56
N ILE A 76 -6.19 5.09 2.41
CA ILE A 76 -6.01 4.83 3.84
C ILE A 76 -7.31 4.34 4.50
N ASP A 77 -7.17 3.41 5.44
CA ASP A 77 -8.31 2.89 6.19
C ASP A 77 -9.03 4.01 6.96
N ARG A 78 -10.35 3.88 7.07
CA ARG A 78 -11.19 4.89 7.71
C ARG A 78 -10.85 5.03 9.20
N GLN A 79 -10.66 3.94 9.91
CA GLN A 79 -10.33 3.97 11.34
C GLN A 79 -8.97 4.63 11.57
N ALA A 80 -7.97 4.30 10.74
CA ALA A 80 -6.65 4.94 10.82
C ALA A 80 -6.71 6.45 10.56
N TYR A 81 -7.48 6.86 9.55
CA TYR A 81 -7.70 8.28 9.23
C TYR A 81 -8.40 9.03 10.39
N ASP A 82 -9.51 8.49 10.88
CA ASP A 82 -10.31 9.13 11.93
C ASP A 82 -9.50 9.19 13.26
N ALA A 83 -8.84 8.10 13.64
CA ALA A 83 -7.99 8.05 14.84
C ALA A 83 -6.81 9.03 14.77
N THR A 84 -6.16 9.17 13.60
CA THR A 84 -5.05 10.12 13.44
C THR A 84 -5.55 11.56 13.57
N ARG A 85 -6.72 11.88 13.02
CA ARG A 85 -7.29 13.23 13.15
C ARG A 85 -7.69 13.56 14.57
N GLU A 86 -8.29 12.61 15.29
CA GLU A 86 -8.63 12.76 16.70
C GLU A 86 -7.38 12.99 17.55
N HIS A 87 -6.33 12.20 17.32
CA HIS A 87 -5.04 12.34 18.00
C HIS A 87 -4.41 13.73 17.73
N LEU A 88 -4.35 14.16 16.47
CA LEU A 88 -3.84 15.49 16.10
C LEU A 88 -4.67 16.62 16.71
N ALA A 89 -6.00 16.47 16.76
CA ALA A 89 -6.88 17.46 17.36
C ALA A 89 -6.75 17.54 18.89
N HIS A 90 -6.35 16.44 19.54
CA HIS A 90 -6.11 16.40 20.98
C HIS A 90 -4.72 16.95 21.34
N ASP A 91 -3.67 16.50 20.64
CA ASP A 91 -2.28 16.72 21.05
C ASP A 91 -1.63 17.97 20.42
N ASP A 92 -2.20 18.47 19.32
CA ASP A 92 -1.75 19.71 18.69
C ASP A 92 -2.85 20.79 18.72
N SER A 93 -2.74 21.70 19.68
CA SER A 93 -3.67 22.83 19.80
C SER A 93 -3.68 23.74 18.56
N ASN A 94 -2.60 23.81 17.78
CA ASN A 94 -2.54 24.57 16.53
C ASN A 94 -3.36 23.89 15.43
N TYR A 95 -3.41 22.55 15.39
CA TYR A 95 -4.14 21.77 14.38
C TYR A 95 -5.61 22.19 14.27
N ASN A 96 -6.28 22.46 15.39
CA ASN A 96 -7.69 22.86 15.39
C ASN A 96 -7.96 24.20 14.69
N THR A 97 -6.96 25.07 14.62
CA THR A 97 -7.04 26.40 13.98
C THR A 97 -6.77 26.37 12.47
N LEU A 98 -6.23 25.26 11.96
CA LEU A 98 -5.90 25.08 10.56
C LEU A 98 -7.16 25.01 9.69
N THR A 99 -7.03 25.48 8.44
CA THR A 99 -8.03 25.28 7.39
C THR A 99 -8.19 23.79 7.05
N GLY A 100 -9.27 23.42 6.34
CA GLY A 100 -9.53 22.02 5.97
C GLY A 100 -8.38 21.38 5.18
N PHE A 101 -7.79 22.11 4.23
CA PHE A 101 -6.67 21.60 3.43
C PHE A 101 -5.37 21.46 4.24
N GLU A 102 -5.09 22.42 5.14
CA GLU A 102 -3.96 22.33 6.06
C GLU A 102 -4.10 21.15 7.03
N LYS A 103 -5.29 20.95 7.61
CA LYS A 103 -5.60 19.77 8.46
C LYS A 103 -5.36 18.47 7.70
N LEU A 104 -5.87 18.39 6.47
CA LEU A 104 -5.71 17.22 5.62
C LEU A 104 -4.23 16.97 5.28
N THR A 105 -3.45 18.02 5.03
CA THR A 105 -2.01 17.93 4.79
C THR A 105 -1.28 17.39 6.01
N VAL A 106 -1.50 17.95 7.21
CA VAL A 106 -0.87 17.46 8.44
C VAL A 106 -1.27 16.00 8.73
N THR A 107 -2.53 15.64 8.48
CA THR A 107 -3.01 14.26 8.61
C THR A 107 -2.28 13.32 7.66
N ALA A 108 -2.10 13.69 6.39
CA ALA A 108 -1.38 12.89 5.40
C ALA A 108 0.07 12.65 5.82
N PHE A 109 0.78 13.69 6.26
CA PHE A 109 2.16 13.56 6.72
C PHE A 109 2.28 12.72 8.00
N SER A 110 1.32 12.84 8.92
CA SER A 110 1.27 12.01 10.14
C SER A 110 1.10 10.52 9.76
N LEU A 111 0.15 10.23 8.86
CA LEU A 111 -0.08 8.87 8.36
C LEU A 111 1.12 8.30 7.61
N PHE A 112 1.80 9.10 6.78
CA PHE A 112 3.01 8.64 6.09
C PHE A 112 4.12 8.26 7.07
N GLY A 113 4.23 8.97 8.20
CA GLY A 113 5.14 8.62 9.28
C GLY A 113 4.72 7.35 10.02
N SER A 114 3.44 7.20 10.38
CA SER A 114 2.95 6.03 11.13
C SER A 114 2.93 4.74 10.30
N GLU A 115 2.62 4.86 9.01
CA GLU A 115 2.60 3.74 8.05
C GLU A 115 3.98 3.43 7.47
N ARG A 116 5.03 4.15 7.92
CA ARG A 116 6.44 3.93 7.55
C ARG A 116 6.67 3.90 6.04
N VAL A 117 6.10 4.87 5.31
CA VAL A 117 6.24 4.90 3.86
C VAL A 117 7.69 5.20 3.46
N ASP A 118 8.15 4.53 2.42
CA ASP A 118 9.48 4.66 1.83
C ASP A 118 9.62 6.01 1.11
N VAL A 119 8.59 6.41 0.36
CA VAL A 119 8.55 7.67 -0.40
C VAL A 119 7.17 8.29 -0.28
N ALA A 120 7.12 9.60 -0.05
CA ALA A 120 5.89 10.36 -0.14
C ALA A 120 5.79 11.09 -1.49
N VAL A 121 4.71 10.84 -2.24
CA VAL A 121 4.38 11.55 -3.49
C VAL A 121 3.27 12.55 -3.19
N VAL A 122 3.62 13.83 -3.17
CA VAL A 122 2.77 14.91 -2.66
C VAL A 122 2.39 15.86 -3.78
N GLU A 123 1.10 15.93 -4.12
CA GLU A 123 0.55 16.92 -5.05
C GLU A 123 0.20 18.22 -4.32
N VAL A 124 0.66 19.34 -4.88
CA VAL A 124 0.29 20.69 -4.44
C VAL A 124 -1.19 20.94 -4.67
N GLY A 125 -1.88 21.51 -3.69
CA GLY A 125 -3.27 21.92 -3.79
C GLY A 125 -3.47 23.11 -4.73
N MET A 126 -2.91 24.27 -4.38
CA MET A 126 -2.99 25.49 -5.16
C MET A 126 -1.69 26.29 -5.13
N GLY A 127 -1.25 26.78 -6.29
CA GLY A 127 -0.01 27.54 -6.40
C GLY A 127 1.21 26.66 -6.18
N GLY A 128 1.90 26.85 -5.06
CA GLY A 128 3.11 26.12 -4.66
C GLY A 128 3.82 26.81 -3.49
N LEU A 129 4.24 28.06 -3.69
CA LEU A 129 5.01 28.85 -2.72
C LEU A 129 4.36 28.90 -1.32
N HIS A 130 3.05 29.17 -1.28
CA HIS A 130 2.28 29.30 -0.04
C HIS A 130 1.32 28.14 0.21
N ASP A 131 1.47 27.03 -0.51
CA ASP A 131 0.62 25.86 -0.33
C ASP A 131 0.98 25.12 0.96
N ALA A 132 -0.01 24.54 1.64
CA ALA A 132 0.21 23.79 2.87
C ALA A 132 1.20 22.63 2.68
N THR A 133 1.22 22.00 1.50
CA THR A 133 2.17 20.93 1.16
C THR A 133 3.61 21.43 1.03
N ASN A 134 3.84 22.74 0.96
CA ASN A 134 5.18 23.32 0.95
C ASN A 134 5.78 23.52 2.35
N ALA A 135 5.00 23.27 3.41
CA ALA A 135 5.35 23.58 4.80
C ALA A 135 6.29 22.56 5.48
N PHE A 136 6.61 21.42 4.85
CA PHE A 136 7.49 20.43 5.44
C PHE A 136 8.96 20.88 5.50
N SER A 137 9.68 20.48 6.54
CA SER A 137 11.13 20.73 6.65
C SER A 137 11.90 19.93 5.61
N ARG A 138 12.79 20.61 4.88
CA ARG A 138 13.67 20.01 3.86
C ARG A 138 15.10 19.81 4.33
N GLU A 139 15.48 20.32 5.50
CA GLU A 139 16.86 20.31 5.97
C GLU A 139 17.41 18.88 6.17
N GLU A 140 16.54 17.94 6.56
CA GLU A 140 16.93 16.57 6.90
C GLU A 140 16.35 15.49 5.97
N ARG A 141 15.70 15.88 4.86
CA ARG A 141 15.08 14.93 3.92
C ARG A 141 15.42 15.23 2.48
N ASP A 142 15.47 14.18 1.66
CA ASP A 142 15.62 14.34 0.22
C ASP A 142 14.28 14.77 -0.39
N SER A 143 14.29 15.74 -1.31
CA SER A 143 13.07 16.16 -2.01
C SER A 143 13.30 16.46 -3.49
N VAL A 144 12.47 15.89 -4.36
CA VAL A 144 12.45 16.19 -5.80
C VAL A 144 11.23 17.04 -6.10
N ALA A 145 11.44 18.23 -6.65
CA ALA A 145 10.37 19.09 -7.11
C ALA A 145 10.02 18.77 -8.56
N VAL A 146 8.74 18.59 -8.88
CA VAL A 146 8.25 18.32 -10.24
C VAL A 146 7.28 19.42 -10.65
N ILE A 147 7.56 20.05 -11.78
CA ILE A 147 6.73 21.10 -12.38
C ILE A 147 6.06 20.52 -13.63
N THR A 148 4.79 20.14 -13.51
CA THR A 148 3.95 19.72 -14.64
C THR A 148 3.49 20.94 -15.46
N PRO A 149 2.77 20.78 -16.60
CA PRO A 149 2.41 21.91 -17.45
C PRO A 149 1.71 23.06 -16.70
N ILE A 150 2.18 24.29 -16.94
CA ILE A 150 1.64 25.52 -16.38
C ILE A 150 0.82 26.27 -17.45
N ALA A 151 -0.36 26.70 -17.06
CA ALA A 151 -1.28 27.52 -17.84
C ALA A 151 -2.05 28.45 -16.89
N LEU A 152 -2.80 29.41 -17.46
CA LEU A 152 -3.69 30.28 -16.70
C LEU A 152 -4.72 29.46 -15.91
N ASP A 153 -4.74 29.63 -14.60
CA ASP A 153 -5.67 28.99 -13.67
C ASP A 153 -5.65 29.73 -12.33
N HIS A 154 -6.77 29.72 -11.60
CA HIS A 154 -6.92 30.39 -10.30
C HIS A 154 -6.43 31.85 -10.28
N GLN A 155 -6.72 32.62 -11.33
CA GLN A 155 -6.13 33.95 -11.55
C GLN A 155 -6.41 34.96 -10.42
N SER A 156 -7.52 34.81 -9.70
CA SER A 156 -7.85 35.63 -8.54
C SER A 156 -6.90 35.43 -7.35
N TRP A 157 -6.13 34.34 -7.32
CA TRP A 157 -5.21 33.99 -6.24
C TRP A 157 -3.75 33.98 -6.69
N LEU A 158 -3.47 33.49 -7.90
CA LEU A 158 -2.10 33.20 -8.36
C LEU A 158 -1.52 34.27 -9.28
N GLY A 159 -2.33 35.21 -9.76
CA GLY A 159 -1.95 36.24 -10.71
C GLY A 159 -2.67 36.11 -12.06
N SER A 160 -2.58 37.16 -12.85
CA SER A 160 -3.28 37.29 -14.12
C SER A 160 -2.47 36.80 -15.33
N THR A 161 -1.18 36.52 -15.13
CA THR A 161 -0.22 36.16 -16.18
C THR A 161 0.41 34.78 -15.93
N VAL A 162 0.95 34.16 -16.99
CA VAL A 162 1.65 32.87 -16.87
C VAL A 162 2.91 33.03 -16.03
N GLU A 163 3.56 34.18 -16.13
CA GLU A 163 4.73 34.61 -15.37
C GLU A 163 4.46 34.57 -13.86
N GLU A 164 3.39 35.21 -13.39
CA GLU A 164 3.01 35.25 -11.97
C GLU A 164 2.65 33.86 -11.44
N ILE A 165 1.87 33.10 -12.22
CA ILE A 165 1.48 31.74 -11.87
C ILE A 165 2.70 30.81 -11.79
N THR A 166 3.67 30.99 -12.69
CA THR A 166 4.92 30.24 -12.68
C THR A 166 5.71 30.55 -11.42
N ALA A 167 5.87 31.82 -11.07
CA ALA A 167 6.56 32.23 -9.84
C ALA A 167 5.96 31.59 -8.58
N GLN A 168 4.63 31.47 -8.50
CA GLN A 168 3.96 30.75 -7.42
C GLN A 168 4.28 29.25 -7.43
N LYS A 169 4.20 28.59 -8.59
CA LYS A 169 4.36 27.13 -8.70
C LYS A 169 5.80 26.67 -8.47
N ILE A 170 6.78 27.40 -8.99
CA ILE A 170 8.21 27.06 -8.80
C ILE A 170 8.70 27.36 -7.38
N GLY A 171 7.87 27.99 -6.53
CA GLY A 171 8.16 28.22 -5.11
C GLY A 171 8.36 26.94 -4.29
N ILE A 172 7.99 25.77 -4.83
CA ILE A 172 8.33 24.48 -4.20
C ILE A 172 9.82 24.10 -4.36
N ILE A 173 10.53 24.77 -5.26
CA ILE A 173 11.98 24.65 -5.47
C ILE A 173 12.70 25.59 -4.52
N THR A 174 13.46 25.00 -3.61
CA THR A 174 14.18 25.67 -2.51
C THR A 174 15.67 25.30 -2.54
N ALA A 175 16.50 25.99 -1.77
CA ALA A 175 17.93 25.66 -1.65
C ALA A 175 18.18 24.25 -1.08
N HIS A 176 17.18 23.64 -0.43
CA HIS A 176 17.25 22.28 0.12
C HIS A 176 16.57 21.24 -0.80
N THR A 177 16.08 21.65 -1.97
CA THR A 177 15.55 20.73 -2.97
C THR A 177 16.69 19.96 -3.62
N THR A 178 16.58 18.63 -3.64
CA THR A 178 17.63 17.71 -4.10
C THR A 178 17.76 17.71 -5.62
N ALA A 179 16.65 17.77 -6.35
CA ALA A 179 16.61 17.96 -7.80
C ALA A 179 15.25 18.53 -8.22
N ALA A 180 15.20 19.11 -9.41
CA ALA A 180 13.98 19.59 -10.05
C ALA A 180 13.75 18.90 -11.40
N VAL A 181 12.50 18.62 -11.71
CA VAL A 181 12.03 18.11 -13.01
C VAL A 181 10.98 19.08 -13.56
N VAL A 182 11.10 19.46 -14.82
CA VAL A 182 10.07 20.24 -15.52
C VAL A 182 9.56 19.47 -16.73
N ALA A 183 8.25 19.24 -16.76
CA ALA A 183 7.57 18.62 -17.89
C ALA A 183 7.60 19.55 -19.13
N PRO A 184 7.28 19.05 -20.34
CA PRO A 184 7.07 19.89 -21.51
C PRO A 184 6.10 21.05 -21.22
N GLN A 185 6.42 22.24 -21.73
CA GLN A 185 5.64 23.45 -21.50
C GLN A 185 5.20 24.07 -22.81
N ILE A 186 3.95 24.56 -22.86
CA ILE A 186 3.45 25.35 -23.99
C ILE A 186 4.15 26.72 -24.03
N HIS A 187 4.42 27.30 -22.87
CA HIS A 187 5.06 28.60 -22.73
C HIS A 187 6.56 28.43 -22.41
N PRO A 188 7.48 28.79 -23.33
CA PRO A 188 8.93 28.64 -23.12
C PRO A 188 9.46 29.37 -21.88
N LEU A 189 8.85 30.51 -21.56
CA LEU A 189 9.03 31.27 -20.31
C LEU A 189 9.05 30.39 -19.06
N VAL A 190 8.19 29.38 -18.99
CA VAL A 190 8.07 28.52 -17.80
C VAL A 190 9.38 27.77 -17.57
N VAL A 191 9.94 27.18 -18.64
CA VAL A 191 11.22 26.47 -18.58
C VAL A 191 12.36 27.43 -18.25
N GLU A 192 12.33 28.66 -18.77
CA GLU A 192 13.31 29.70 -18.46
C GLU A 192 13.29 30.08 -16.97
N GLN A 193 12.10 30.33 -16.39
CA GLN A 193 11.98 30.67 -14.97
C GLN A 193 12.39 29.50 -14.06
N VAL A 194 12.02 28.26 -14.40
CA VAL A 194 12.46 27.07 -13.65
C VAL A 194 13.98 26.94 -13.71
N ARG A 195 14.58 27.10 -14.90
CA ARG A 195 16.03 27.06 -15.11
C ARG A 195 16.74 28.10 -14.26
N LYS A 196 16.33 29.36 -14.38
CA LYS A 196 16.88 30.47 -13.60
C LYS A 196 16.81 30.20 -12.10
N ARG A 197 15.65 29.72 -11.61
CA ARG A 197 15.46 29.38 -10.20
C ARG A 197 16.39 28.25 -9.73
N CYS A 198 16.57 27.22 -10.56
CA CYS A 198 17.46 26.11 -10.26
C CYS A 198 18.94 26.55 -10.24
N GLU A 199 19.34 27.39 -11.19
CA GLU A 199 20.70 27.97 -11.26
C GLU A 199 20.99 28.86 -10.04
N GLU A 200 20.06 29.73 -9.65
CA GLU A 200 20.17 30.60 -8.46
C GLU A 200 20.34 29.81 -7.15
N LEU A 201 19.71 28.63 -7.07
CA LEU A 201 19.71 27.80 -5.86
C LEU A 201 20.72 26.64 -5.90
N GLY A 202 21.40 26.42 -7.02
CA GLY A 202 22.30 25.28 -7.22
C GLY A 202 21.59 23.92 -7.27
N VAL A 203 20.33 23.87 -7.71
CA VAL A 203 19.52 22.65 -7.79
C VAL A 203 19.67 22.00 -9.18
N PRO A 204 20.01 20.70 -9.29
CA PRO A 204 20.05 19.99 -10.57
C PRO A 204 18.68 20.00 -11.27
N LEU A 205 18.64 20.39 -12.55
CA LEU A 205 17.41 20.46 -13.34
C LEU A 205 17.38 19.41 -14.46
N TYR A 206 16.27 18.68 -14.53
CA TYR A 206 15.90 17.79 -15.63
C TYR A 206 14.73 18.36 -16.41
N VAL A 207 14.88 18.46 -17.73
CA VAL A 207 13.87 19.04 -18.63
C VAL A 207 13.28 17.94 -19.51
N GLY A 208 11.97 17.76 -19.45
CA GLY A 208 11.22 16.86 -20.32
C GLY A 208 11.03 17.44 -21.73
N GLY A 209 10.64 16.61 -22.70
CA GLY A 209 10.38 17.04 -24.08
C GLY A 209 11.22 16.34 -25.16
N GLN A 210 11.70 15.12 -24.90
CA GLN A 210 12.15 14.24 -25.99
C GLN A 210 10.93 13.91 -26.88
N GLU A 211 11.08 13.93 -28.20
CA GLU A 211 10.00 13.61 -29.14
C GLU A 211 9.38 12.24 -28.79
N HIS A 212 8.12 12.23 -28.39
CA HIS A 212 7.35 11.00 -28.23
C HIS A 212 6.71 10.66 -29.57
N GLU A 213 7.20 9.60 -30.20
CA GLU A 213 6.38 8.89 -31.17
C GLU A 213 5.14 8.34 -30.45
N ARG A 214 4.05 8.19 -31.20
CA ARG A 214 2.80 7.63 -30.67
C ARG A 214 3.08 6.32 -29.92
N ASP A 215 2.54 6.21 -28.71
CA ASP A 215 2.66 5.02 -27.84
C ASP A 215 4.12 4.63 -27.51
N THR A 216 5.07 5.56 -27.62
CA THR A 216 6.50 5.30 -27.36
C THR A 216 7.10 6.33 -26.40
N LEU A 217 7.78 5.84 -25.37
CA LEU A 217 8.49 6.64 -24.36
C LEU A 217 9.98 6.29 -24.39
N THR A 218 10.84 7.20 -23.98
CA THR A 218 12.26 6.90 -23.72
C THR A 218 12.45 6.75 -22.21
N ASN A 219 13.03 5.65 -21.76
CA ASN A 219 13.42 5.50 -20.37
C ASN A 219 14.73 6.25 -20.11
N PRO A 220 14.74 7.32 -19.31
CA PRO A 220 15.95 8.11 -19.05
C PRO A 220 17.01 7.34 -18.26
N SER A 221 16.65 6.26 -17.58
CA SER A 221 17.60 5.44 -16.80
C SER A 221 18.38 4.43 -17.65
N THR A 222 17.80 3.94 -18.75
CA THR A 222 18.41 2.90 -19.61
C THR A 222 18.69 3.39 -21.03
N GLY A 223 18.05 4.48 -21.47
CA GLY A 223 18.02 4.92 -22.86
C GLY A 223 17.09 4.09 -23.75
N ALA A 224 16.38 3.10 -23.21
CA ALA A 224 15.53 2.22 -24.00
C ALA A 224 14.26 2.92 -24.49
N ARG A 225 13.77 2.48 -25.65
CA ARG A 225 12.47 2.87 -26.18
C ARG A 225 11.40 1.90 -25.69
N ILE A 226 10.45 2.41 -24.93
CA ILE A 226 9.35 1.65 -24.35
C ILE A 226 8.11 1.90 -25.18
N HIS A 227 7.69 0.87 -25.93
CA HIS A 227 6.42 0.88 -26.66
C HIS A 227 5.31 0.35 -25.74
N THR A 228 4.35 1.20 -25.39
CA THR A 228 3.25 0.83 -24.49
C THR A 228 1.99 1.63 -24.76
N GLN A 229 0.85 0.95 -24.67
CA GLN A 229 -0.46 1.60 -24.69
C GLN A 229 -0.88 1.87 -23.25
N LEU A 230 -1.01 3.15 -22.88
CA LEU A 230 -1.43 3.55 -21.55
C LEU A 230 -2.93 3.24 -21.34
N SER A 231 -3.28 2.83 -20.11
CA SER A 231 -4.70 2.64 -19.74
C SER A 231 -5.45 3.96 -19.64
N MET A 232 -4.79 5.02 -19.16
CA MET A 232 -5.31 6.39 -19.22
C MET A 232 -5.13 6.95 -20.63
N ALA A 233 -6.23 7.35 -21.26
CA ALA A 233 -6.23 7.81 -22.65
C ALA A 233 -5.74 9.27 -22.79
N GLY A 234 -5.18 9.58 -23.97
CA GLY A 234 -4.80 10.93 -24.38
C GLY A 234 -3.29 11.14 -24.51
N ALA A 235 -2.87 11.93 -25.49
CA ALA A 235 -1.45 12.20 -25.76
C ALA A 235 -0.74 12.83 -24.54
N HIS A 236 -1.42 13.71 -23.80
CA HIS A 236 -0.91 14.32 -22.57
C HIS A 236 -0.60 13.29 -21.46
N GLN A 237 -1.19 12.09 -21.49
CA GLN A 237 -0.86 11.04 -20.53
C GLN A 237 0.51 10.40 -20.83
N MET A 238 0.93 10.38 -22.11
CA MET A 238 2.30 10.00 -22.47
C MET A 238 3.31 10.99 -21.89
N GLU A 239 3.03 12.28 -21.96
CA GLU A 239 3.88 13.32 -21.35
C GLU A 239 3.92 13.19 -19.81
N ASN A 240 2.77 12.93 -19.17
CA ASN A 240 2.72 12.67 -17.72
C ASN A 240 3.53 11.42 -17.34
N ALA A 241 3.41 10.33 -18.11
CA ALA A 241 4.18 9.10 -17.90
C ALA A 241 5.68 9.32 -18.12
N SER A 242 6.06 10.05 -19.17
CA SER A 242 7.46 10.42 -19.41
C SER A 242 8.02 11.30 -18.28
N THR A 243 7.22 12.24 -17.79
CA THR A 243 7.59 13.10 -16.65
C THR A 243 7.77 12.27 -15.39
N ALA A 244 6.92 11.26 -15.16
CA ALA A 244 7.08 10.32 -14.06
C ALA A 244 8.38 9.52 -14.17
N LEU A 245 8.73 8.99 -15.35
CA LEU A 245 10.01 8.29 -15.56
C LEU A 245 11.23 9.21 -15.34
N LEU A 246 11.17 10.45 -15.82
CA LEU A 246 12.20 11.45 -15.58
C LEU A 246 12.31 11.81 -14.10
N THR A 247 11.18 11.84 -13.39
CA THR A 247 11.13 12.01 -11.93
C THR A 247 11.80 10.85 -11.21
N LEU A 248 11.49 9.61 -11.57
CA LEU A 248 12.14 8.43 -10.99
C LEU A 248 13.66 8.46 -11.25
N HIS A 249 14.08 8.86 -12.43
CA HIS A 249 15.50 9.01 -12.75
C HIS A 249 16.19 10.10 -11.93
N ALA A 250 15.60 11.29 -11.83
CA ALA A 250 16.14 12.38 -11.01
C ALA A 250 16.20 11.97 -9.52
N PHE A 251 15.14 11.34 -9.03
CA PHE A 251 15.07 10.78 -7.69
C PHE A 251 16.17 9.74 -7.45
N LYS A 252 16.41 8.85 -8.43
CA LYS A 252 17.52 7.88 -8.42
C LYS A 252 18.90 8.49 -8.31
N MET A 253 19.14 9.53 -9.09
CA MET A 253 20.47 10.14 -9.18
C MET A 253 20.81 10.97 -7.94
N HIS A 254 19.82 11.61 -7.31
CA HIS A 254 20.08 12.66 -6.33
C HIS A 254 19.66 12.32 -4.89
N CYS A 255 18.68 11.44 -4.66
CA CYS A 255 18.18 11.13 -3.31
C CYS A 255 19.05 10.07 -2.60
N ARG A 256 20.17 10.51 -2.01
CA ARG A 256 21.18 9.65 -1.38
C ARG A 256 20.69 8.87 -0.16
N ARG A 257 19.80 9.43 0.66
CA ARG A 257 19.27 8.74 1.85
C ARG A 257 18.41 7.53 1.45
N PHE A 258 17.77 7.63 0.29
CA PHE A 258 16.95 6.55 -0.26
C PHE A 258 17.76 5.47 -1.00
N ARG A 259 18.99 5.79 -1.45
CA ARG A 259 19.92 4.80 -2.06
C ARG A 259 20.42 3.72 -1.09
N ARG A 260 20.14 3.84 0.21
CA ARG A 260 20.51 2.83 1.22
C ARG A 260 19.59 1.60 1.22
N PHE A 261 18.45 1.66 0.53
CA PHE A 261 17.58 0.50 0.32
C PHE A 261 18.04 -0.28 -0.91
N ARG A 262 18.39 -1.58 -0.76
CA ARG A 262 18.88 -2.45 -1.86
C ARG A 262 17.93 -2.49 -3.07
N ARG A 263 16.62 -2.36 -2.86
CA ARG A 263 15.59 -2.32 -3.92
C ARG A 263 15.73 -1.13 -4.89
N PHE A 264 16.59 -0.15 -4.60
CA PHE A 264 16.69 1.08 -5.37
C PHE A 264 17.56 1.00 -6.62
N GLU A 265 18.52 0.07 -6.70
CA GLU A 265 19.35 -0.08 -7.89
C GLU A 265 18.51 -0.48 -9.12
N SER A 266 17.46 -1.27 -8.91
CA SER A 266 16.52 -1.71 -9.96
C SER A 266 15.46 -0.66 -10.33
N VAL A 267 15.26 0.38 -9.52
CA VAL A 267 14.23 1.40 -9.79
C VAL A 267 14.47 2.05 -11.15
N GLY A 268 13.44 1.93 -12.00
CA GLY A 268 13.39 2.51 -13.33
C GLY A 268 14.35 1.89 -14.34
N VAL A 269 15.03 0.76 -14.06
CA VAL A 269 15.93 0.10 -15.04
C VAL A 269 15.37 -1.18 -15.66
N ASP A 270 14.31 -1.75 -15.09
CA ASP A 270 13.58 -2.85 -15.73
C ASP A 270 12.54 -2.28 -16.72
N ASP A 271 12.89 -2.23 -18.00
CA ASP A 271 12.04 -1.68 -19.05
C ASP A 271 10.74 -2.47 -19.26
N GLU A 272 10.73 -3.79 -19.02
CA GLU A 272 9.55 -4.63 -19.18
C GLU A 272 8.56 -4.42 -18.02
N LEU A 273 9.07 -4.33 -16.79
CA LEU A 273 8.26 -3.95 -15.63
C LEU A 273 7.71 -2.53 -15.78
N VAL A 274 8.53 -1.57 -16.23
CA VAL A 274 8.05 -0.20 -16.53
C VAL A 274 6.94 -0.24 -17.58
N ARG A 275 7.17 -0.92 -18.71
CA ARG A 275 6.19 -1.04 -19.81
C ARG A 275 4.86 -1.60 -19.31
N HIS A 276 4.92 -2.68 -18.53
CA HIS A 276 3.75 -3.35 -17.97
C HIS A 276 3.03 -2.48 -16.94
N THR A 277 3.76 -1.83 -16.04
CA THR A 277 3.16 -0.95 -15.03
C THR A 277 2.44 0.22 -15.68
N LEU A 278 3.08 0.90 -16.65
CA LEU A 278 2.50 2.01 -17.40
C LEU A 278 1.20 1.64 -18.12
N SER A 279 1.09 0.42 -18.66
CA SER A 279 -0.13 -0.04 -19.33
C SER A 279 -1.30 -0.34 -18.38
N HIS A 280 -1.07 -0.35 -17.06
CA HIS A 280 -2.08 -0.67 -16.04
C HIS A 280 -2.40 0.48 -15.07
N VAL A 281 -1.65 1.58 -15.11
CA VAL A 281 -1.92 2.74 -14.24
C VAL A 281 -3.31 3.30 -14.52
N ARG A 282 -4.08 3.46 -13.44
CA ARG A 282 -5.43 4.04 -13.47
C ARG A 282 -5.51 5.18 -12.48
N PHE A 283 -6.32 6.17 -12.81
CA PHE A 283 -6.64 7.25 -11.91
C PHE A 283 -8.13 7.59 -12.02
N ARG A 284 -8.84 7.48 -10.89
CA ARG A 284 -10.30 7.61 -10.86
C ARG A 284 -10.72 8.97 -11.41
N GLY A 285 -11.72 8.97 -12.28
CA GLY A 285 -12.22 10.19 -12.91
C GLY A 285 -11.29 10.83 -13.94
N ARG A 286 -10.25 10.15 -14.44
CA ARG A 286 -9.42 10.61 -15.57
C ARG A 286 -9.52 9.62 -16.71
N SER A 287 -10.46 9.89 -17.61
CA SER A 287 -10.83 9.01 -18.73
C SER A 287 -11.01 7.55 -18.27
N ASP A 288 -11.64 7.38 -17.11
CA ASP A 288 -11.81 6.08 -16.46
C ASP A 288 -12.90 5.27 -17.19
N ARG A 289 -12.48 4.18 -17.81
CA ARG A 289 -13.35 3.26 -18.58
C ARG A 289 -13.86 2.07 -17.76
N TYR A 290 -13.44 1.97 -16.50
CA TYR A 290 -13.71 0.83 -15.62
C TYR A 290 -14.71 1.16 -14.52
N ALA A 291 -14.99 2.46 -14.31
CA ALA A 291 -16.00 2.91 -13.35
C ALA A 291 -17.41 2.41 -13.75
N ILE A 292 -17.76 2.53 -15.03
CA ILE A 292 -19.03 2.04 -15.58
C ILE A 292 -18.72 1.32 -16.91
N PRO A 293 -19.08 0.03 -17.06
CA PRO A 293 -18.88 -0.70 -18.30
C PRO A 293 -19.49 0.03 -19.51
N GLY A 294 -18.67 0.26 -20.55
CA GLY A 294 -19.11 0.94 -21.78
C GLY A 294 -19.17 2.47 -21.71
N ALA A 295 -18.80 3.08 -20.57
CA ALA A 295 -18.73 4.53 -20.43
C ALA A 295 -17.31 5.03 -20.12
N VAL A 296 -17.01 6.26 -20.52
CA VAL A 296 -15.82 7.01 -20.10
C VAL A 296 -16.23 8.00 -19.02
N VAL A 297 -15.58 7.95 -17.86
CA VAL A 297 -15.83 8.88 -16.75
C VAL A 297 -14.65 9.84 -16.60
N ASP A 298 -14.88 11.14 -16.75
CA ASP A 298 -13.81 12.15 -16.74
C ASP A 298 -14.20 13.44 -15.99
N GLY A 299 -13.28 13.94 -15.18
CA GLY A 299 -13.42 15.15 -14.38
C GLY A 299 -13.21 16.46 -15.14
N ALA A 300 -13.24 16.47 -16.47
CA ALA A 300 -13.14 17.69 -17.28
C ALA A 300 -14.21 18.72 -16.88
N HIS A 301 -13.75 19.91 -16.45
CA HIS A 301 -14.61 20.95 -15.87
C HIS A 301 -14.16 22.38 -16.25
N ASN A 302 -13.33 22.51 -17.29
CA ASN A 302 -12.94 23.76 -17.92
C ASN A 302 -12.70 23.54 -19.44
N PRO A 303 -12.60 24.59 -20.26
CA PRO A 303 -12.47 24.45 -21.71
C PRO A 303 -11.23 23.66 -22.17
N ALA A 304 -10.09 23.81 -21.49
CA ALA A 304 -8.87 23.07 -21.82
C ALA A 304 -9.04 21.56 -21.56
N ALA A 305 -9.58 21.19 -20.40
CA ALA A 305 -9.85 19.80 -20.04
C ALA A 305 -10.93 19.18 -20.93
N ALA A 306 -11.96 19.95 -21.29
CA ALA A 306 -13.02 19.51 -22.20
C ALA A 306 -12.48 19.21 -23.62
N ARG A 307 -11.56 20.05 -24.11
CA ARG A 307 -10.83 19.80 -25.38
C ARG A 307 -9.99 18.53 -25.29
N HIS A 308 -9.19 18.39 -24.23
CA HIS A 308 -8.39 17.18 -24.03
C HIS A 308 -9.25 15.92 -23.97
N LEU A 309 -10.37 15.95 -23.24
CA LEU A 309 -11.32 14.85 -23.20
C LEU A 309 -11.83 14.53 -24.61
N ARG A 310 -12.26 15.52 -25.40
CA ARG A 310 -12.67 15.27 -26.78
C ARG A 310 -11.57 14.61 -27.60
N ASP A 311 -10.33 15.06 -27.47
CA ASP A 311 -9.21 14.53 -28.24
C ASP A 311 -8.89 13.06 -27.89
N THR A 312 -9.33 12.56 -26.73
CA THR A 312 -9.18 11.13 -26.36
C THR A 312 -10.29 10.23 -26.91
N LEU A 313 -11.39 10.82 -27.39
CA LEU A 313 -12.56 10.08 -27.83
C LEU A 313 -12.48 9.74 -29.33
N PRO A 314 -12.91 8.53 -29.76
CA PRO A 314 -12.89 8.18 -31.17
C PRO A 314 -13.81 9.08 -32.02
N ASN A 315 -13.51 9.21 -33.31
CA ASN A 315 -14.27 10.06 -34.23
C ASN A 315 -15.60 9.42 -34.70
N HIS A 316 -16.52 9.20 -33.78
CA HIS A 316 -17.91 8.79 -34.04
C HIS A 316 -18.85 9.44 -33.00
N PRO A 317 -20.18 9.42 -33.20
CA PRO A 317 -21.10 10.02 -32.23
C PRO A 317 -20.97 9.42 -30.81
N HIS A 318 -21.19 10.27 -29.81
CA HIS A 318 -21.20 9.93 -28.39
C HIS A 318 -22.46 10.45 -27.69
N GLN A 319 -22.74 9.86 -26.53
CA GLN A 319 -23.80 10.29 -25.63
C GLN A 319 -23.16 10.84 -24.37
N PHE A 320 -23.25 12.15 -24.19
CA PHE A 320 -22.68 12.86 -23.05
C PHE A 320 -23.69 12.97 -21.92
N ILE A 321 -23.32 12.51 -20.74
CA ILE A 321 -24.03 12.78 -19.49
C ILE A 321 -23.25 13.88 -18.78
N LEU A 322 -23.81 15.08 -18.71
CA LEU A 322 -23.10 16.28 -18.26
C LEU A 322 -23.77 16.93 -17.07
N ALA A 323 -22.94 17.48 -16.18
CA ALA A 323 -23.37 18.39 -15.13
C ALA A 323 -22.27 19.44 -14.90
N PHE A 324 -22.65 20.66 -14.55
CA PHE A 324 -21.73 21.78 -14.37
C PHE A 324 -22.03 22.53 -13.08
N SER A 325 -20.97 22.95 -12.39
CA SER A 325 -21.08 23.85 -11.24
C SER A 325 -21.40 25.26 -11.70
N GLN A 326 -21.96 26.08 -10.80
CA GLN A 326 -22.07 27.52 -11.00
C GLN A 326 -20.68 28.14 -11.28
N ASP A 327 -20.63 29.25 -12.02
CA ASP A 327 -19.42 30.02 -12.36
C ASP A 327 -18.43 29.38 -13.35
N LYS A 328 -18.86 28.41 -14.16
CA LYS A 328 -18.03 27.81 -15.22
C LYS A 328 -18.34 28.38 -16.61
N GLU A 329 -17.33 28.38 -17.49
CA GLU A 329 -17.46 28.72 -18.92
C GLU A 329 -18.15 27.58 -19.69
N VAL A 330 -19.40 27.28 -19.33
CA VAL A 330 -20.16 26.13 -19.85
C VAL A 330 -20.32 26.20 -21.37
N ALA A 331 -20.61 27.38 -21.91
CA ALA A 331 -20.77 27.55 -23.35
C ALA A 331 -19.50 27.17 -24.12
N GLU A 332 -18.32 27.59 -23.66
CA GLU A 332 -17.05 27.26 -24.31
C GLU A 332 -16.72 25.77 -24.15
N MET A 333 -16.97 25.19 -22.97
CA MET A 333 -16.80 23.74 -22.77
C MET A 333 -17.67 22.93 -23.72
N LEU A 334 -18.95 23.28 -23.89
CA LEU A 334 -19.85 22.58 -24.80
C LEU A 334 -19.36 22.68 -26.26
N LYS A 335 -18.92 23.86 -26.70
CA LYS A 335 -18.40 24.09 -28.06
C LYS A 335 -17.17 23.24 -28.39
N VAL A 336 -16.29 23.01 -27.42
CA VAL A 336 -15.08 22.20 -27.65
C VAL A 336 -15.33 20.71 -27.45
N LEU A 337 -16.24 20.36 -26.53
CA LEU A 337 -16.50 18.97 -26.16
C LEU A 337 -17.44 18.28 -27.12
N VAL A 338 -18.50 18.94 -27.62
CA VAL A 338 -19.61 18.30 -28.35
C VAL A 338 -19.56 18.62 -29.84
N ARG A 339 -19.84 17.63 -30.69
CA ARG A 339 -19.86 17.71 -32.15
C ARG A 339 -21.29 17.44 -32.68
N PRO A 340 -21.59 17.80 -33.94
CA PRO A 340 -22.85 17.43 -34.58
C PRO A 340 -23.10 15.91 -34.50
N ALA A 341 -24.36 15.52 -34.36
CA ALA A 341 -24.83 14.13 -34.17
C ALA A 341 -24.54 13.47 -32.81
N ASP A 342 -23.82 14.15 -31.91
CA ASP A 342 -23.79 13.73 -30.50
C ASP A 342 -25.15 13.96 -29.82
N LYS A 343 -25.30 13.36 -28.63
CA LYS A 343 -26.42 13.61 -27.74
C LYS A 343 -25.92 14.09 -26.38
N ILE A 344 -26.70 14.93 -25.73
CA ILE A 344 -26.43 15.42 -24.38
C ILE A 344 -27.63 15.08 -23.49
N VAL A 345 -27.35 14.52 -22.32
CA VAL A 345 -28.28 14.39 -21.21
C VAL A 345 -27.73 15.18 -20.03
N PHE A 346 -28.40 16.24 -19.62
CA PHE A 346 -28.03 16.98 -18.42
C PHE A 346 -28.62 16.35 -17.18
N VAL A 347 -27.80 16.17 -16.15
CA VAL A 347 -28.20 15.64 -14.84
C VAL A 347 -27.74 16.57 -13.73
N PRO A 348 -28.43 16.63 -12.58
CA PRO A 348 -27.88 17.29 -11.41
C PRO A 348 -26.75 16.45 -10.80
N PHE A 349 -25.83 17.10 -10.09
CA PHE A 349 -24.93 16.41 -9.14
C PHE A 349 -25.28 16.81 -7.70
N SER A 350 -24.88 15.96 -6.75
CA SER A 350 -25.13 16.18 -5.32
C SER A 350 -24.20 17.23 -4.72
N THR A 351 -24.77 18.12 -3.89
CA THR A 351 -23.99 19.11 -3.13
C THR A 351 -23.20 18.41 -2.02
N PRO A 352 -21.87 18.59 -1.96
CA PRO A 352 -21.06 18.04 -0.87
C PRO A 352 -21.46 18.64 0.49
N PRO A 353 -21.64 17.83 1.55
CA PRO A 353 -22.04 18.34 2.87
C PRO A 353 -21.08 19.39 3.46
N SER A 354 -19.79 19.27 3.16
CA SER A 354 -18.74 20.18 3.62
C SER A 354 -18.66 21.49 2.82
N MET A 355 -19.36 21.57 1.67
CA MET A 355 -19.30 22.71 0.75
C MET A 355 -20.71 23.09 0.27
N PRO A 356 -21.60 23.58 1.16
CA PRO A 356 -23.00 23.88 0.82
C PRO A 356 -23.16 25.00 -0.22
N TRP A 357 -22.12 25.80 -0.46
CA TRP A 357 -22.10 26.83 -1.51
C TRP A 357 -21.88 26.26 -2.92
N VAL A 358 -21.49 24.98 -3.05
CA VAL A 358 -21.33 24.32 -4.35
C VAL A 358 -22.68 23.77 -4.80
N GLY A 359 -23.24 24.39 -5.85
CA GLY A 359 -24.49 23.97 -6.47
C GLY A 359 -24.29 23.46 -7.90
N SER A 360 -25.08 22.45 -8.27
CA SER A 360 -25.29 22.11 -9.68
C SER A 360 -26.08 23.23 -10.36
N MET A 361 -25.74 23.54 -11.60
CA MET A 361 -26.61 24.37 -12.45
C MET A 361 -27.92 23.63 -12.74
N ASP A 362 -28.99 24.41 -12.93
CA ASP A 362 -30.30 23.89 -13.32
C ASP A 362 -30.25 23.23 -14.71
N THR A 363 -30.76 22.00 -14.81
CA THR A 363 -30.65 21.18 -16.02
C THR A 363 -31.47 21.74 -17.18
N HIS A 364 -32.60 22.40 -16.91
CA HIS A 364 -33.42 23.05 -17.94
C HIS A 364 -32.74 24.29 -18.54
N SER A 365 -32.04 25.05 -17.69
CA SER A 365 -31.23 26.19 -18.10
C SER A 365 -30.04 25.73 -18.97
N LEU A 366 -29.36 24.65 -18.56
CA LEU A 366 -28.31 24.02 -19.37
C LEU A 366 -28.82 23.50 -20.71
N LYS A 367 -30.00 22.87 -20.72
CA LYS A 367 -30.66 22.41 -21.95
C LYS A 367 -30.92 23.57 -22.91
N SER A 368 -31.52 24.65 -22.41
CA SER A 368 -31.82 25.85 -23.22
C SER A 368 -30.55 26.48 -23.81
N LEU A 369 -29.47 26.54 -23.02
CA LEU A 369 -28.16 27.02 -23.48
C LEU A 369 -27.59 26.14 -24.60
N ALA A 370 -27.60 24.82 -24.42
CA ALA A 370 -27.08 23.89 -25.43
C ALA A 370 -27.89 23.93 -26.73
N GLU A 371 -29.23 23.98 -26.64
CA GLU A 371 -30.11 24.11 -27.82
C GLU A 371 -29.81 25.39 -28.60
N GLY A 372 -29.54 26.51 -27.91
CA GLY A 372 -29.15 27.77 -28.54
C GLY A 372 -27.74 27.74 -29.18
N ILE A 373 -26.81 26.95 -28.63
CA ILE A 373 -25.46 26.80 -29.21
C ILE A 373 -25.51 25.94 -30.48
N PHE A 374 -26.26 24.83 -30.46
CA PHE A 374 -26.21 23.82 -31.51
C PHE A 374 -27.32 23.92 -32.56
N ASN A 375 -28.36 24.73 -32.34
CA ASN A 375 -29.44 24.99 -33.31
C ASN A 375 -30.03 23.71 -33.94
N GLY A 376 -30.27 22.67 -33.13
CA GLY A 376 -30.86 21.40 -33.56
C GLY A 376 -29.88 20.36 -34.11
N SER A 377 -28.58 20.66 -34.21
CA SER A 377 -27.56 19.69 -34.67
C SER A 377 -27.15 18.64 -33.63
N VAL A 378 -27.60 18.81 -32.38
CA VAL A 378 -27.33 17.94 -31.22
C VAL A 378 -28.66 17.67 -30.51
N GLN A 379 -28.94 16.42 -30.17
CA GLN A 379 -30.12 16.08 -29.37
C GLN A 379 -29.82 16.36 -27.89
N VAL A 380 -30.67 17.16 -27.23
CA VAL A 380 -30.47 17.56 -25.82
C VAL A 380 -31.68 17.15 -24.97
N SER A 381 -31.42 16.43 -23.88
CA SER A 381 -32.42 16.06 -22.88
C SER A 381 -31.91 16.31 -21.45
N THR A 382 -32.77 16.06 -20.48
CA THR A 382 -32.48 16.17 -19.04
C THR A 382 -32.93 14.89 -18.35
N ALA A 383 -32.24 14.48 -17.30
CA ALA A 383 -32.65 13.36 -16.46
C ALA A 383 -32.35 13.65 -14.97
N ASP A 384 -33.06 12.99 -14.07
CA ASP A 384 -32.95 13.25 -12.62
C ASP A 384 -31.65 12.74 -12.00
N SER A 385 -30.97 11.79 -12.65
CA SER A 385 -29.75 11.17 -12.14
C SER A 385 -28.91 10.53 -13.25
N VAL A 386 -27.66 10.18 -12.93
CA VAL A 386 -26.80 9.42 -13.85
C VAL A 386 -27.44 8.09 -14.24
N GLN A 387 -28.13 7.42 -13.31
CA GLN A 387 -28.74 6.11 -13.55
C GLN A 387 -29.94 6.21 -14.50
N SER A 388 -30.77 7.27 -14.40
CA SER A 388 -31.84 7.48 -15.36
C SER A 388 -31.28 7.84 -16.74
N ALA A 389 -30.28 8.71 -16.80
CA ALA A 389 -29.60 9.04 -18.05
C ALA A 389 -28.96 7.82 -18.74
N LEU A 390 -28.33 6.92 -17.98
CA LEU A 390 -27.72 5.70 -18.52
C LEU A 390 -28.74 4.74 -19.15
N LYS A 391 -29.98 4.69 -18.64
CA LYS A 391 -31.05 3.84 -19.22
C LYS A 391 -31.50 4.33 -20.60
N GLU A 392 -31.33 5.62 -20.88
CA GLU A 392 -31.67 6.24 -22.15
C GLU A 392 -30.52 6.18 -23.17
N CYS A 393 -29.31 5.88 -22.70
CA CYS A 393 -28.11 5.83 -23.53
C CYS A 393 -27.90 4.44 -24.16
N THR A 394 -27.56 4.41 -25.44
CA THR A 394 -27.20 3.17 -26.16
C THR A 394 -25.86 3.32 -26.87
N GLY A 395 -24.78 2.73 -26.35
CA GLY A 395 -23.45 2.78 -26.98
C GLY A 395 -22.42 3.62 -26.24
N ASN A 396 -21.72 4.53 -26.95
CA ASN A 396 -20.53 5.24 -26.46
C ASN A 396 -20.89 6.38 -25.48
N VAL A 397 -20.92 6.08 -24.18
CA VAL A 397 -21.29 7.05 -23.14
C VAL A 397 -20.06 7.76 -22.59
N VAL A 398 -20.19 9.06 -22.34
CA VAL A 398 -19.18 9.89 -21.68
C VAL A 398 -19.83 10.67 -20.53
N ILE A 399 -19.35 10.50 -19.31
CA ILE A 399 -19.81 11.21 -18.12
C ILE A 399 -18.75 12.24 -17.75
N ALA A 400 -19.11 13.54 -17.81
CA ALA A 400 -18.15 14.62 -17.60
C ALA A 400 -18.80 15.95 -17.17
N GLY A 401 -18.00 17.01 -17.08
CA GLY A 401 -18.44 18.39 -16.82
C GLY A 401 -18.20 18.84 -15.38
N SER A 402 -18.12 17.92 -14.42
CA SER A 402 -17.90 18.23 -13.02
C SER A 402 -17.28 17.06 -12.27
N LEU A 403 -16.27 17.33 -11.43
CA LEU A 403 -15.74 16.35 -10.49
C LEU A 403 -16.79 15.88 -9.47
N TYR A 404 -17.81 16.70 -9.18
CA TYR A 404 -18.91 16.32 -8.28
C TYR A 404 -19.85 15.30 -8.92
N LEU A 405 -20.10 15.41 -10.23
CA LEU A 405 -20.82 14.38 -10.97
C LEU A 405 -20.05 13.07 -10.99
N VAL A 406 -18.74 13.15 -11.25
CA VAL A 406 -17.85 11.99 -11.19
C VAL A 406 -17.88 11.37 -9.78
N ALA A 407 -17.84 12.19 -8.73
CA ALA A 407 -17.96 11.72 -7.35
C ALA A 407 -19.27 10.97 -7.08
N ASP A 408 -20.39 11.39 -7.68
CA ASP A 408 -21.67 10.69 -7.56
C ASP A 408 -21.63 9.30 -8.19
N VAL A 409 -20.97 9.17 -9.35
CA VAL A 409 -20.74 7.87 -10.00
C VAL A 409 -20.02 6.90 -9.04
N TYR A 410 -18.97 7.34 -8.35
CA TYR A 410 -18.23 6.48 -7.42
C TYR A 410 -18.93 6.26 -6.06
N ARG A 411 -19.89 7.11 -5.69
CA ARG A 411 -20.66 6.96 -4.44
C ARG A 411 -21.74 5.91 -4.54
N ASP A 412 -22.30 5.73 -5.72
CA ASP A 412 -23.38 4.77 -5.95
C ASP A 412 -22.91 3.32 -5.75
N ALA A 413 -23.62 2.62 -4.86
CA ALA A 413 -23.37 1.23 -4.50
C ALA A 413 -23.49 0.25 -5.68
N HIS A 414 -24.31 0.58 -6.70
CA HIS A 414 -24.43 -0.24 -7.91
C HIS A 414 -23.13 -0.33 -8.71
N PHE A 415 -22.28 0.70 -8.63
CA PHE A 415 -20.98 0.74 -9.32
C PHE A 415 -19.80 0.30 -8.41
N LYS A 416 -19.97 0.29 -7.09
CA LYS A 416 -18.93 -0.15 -6.13
C LYS A 416 -18.48 -1.59 -6.34
N HIS A 417 -19.41 -2.52 -6.61
CA HIS A 417 -19.09 -3.95 -6.71
C HIS A 417 -18.22 -4.29 -7.94
N ALA A 418 -18.47 -3.63 -9.07
CA ALA A 418 -17.68 -3.81 -10.30
C ALA A 418 -16.27 -3.19 -10.19
N ILE A 419 -16.18 -2.03 -9.53
CA ILE A 419 -14.90 -1.32 -9.31
C ILE A 419 -14.00 -2.10 -8.34
N GLN A 420 -14.57 -2.64 -7.25
CA GLN A 420 -13.82 -3.33 -6.20
C GLN A 420 -13.18 -4.63 -6.68
N ILE A 421 -13.91 -5.44 -7.47
CA ILE A 421 -13.38 -6.69 -8.05
C ILE A 421 -12.22 -6.39 -9.01
N THR A 422 -12.37 -5.36 -9.87
CA THR A 422 -11.35 -5.03 -10.86
C THR A 422 -10.07 -4.46 -10.22
N GLN A 423 -10.21 -3.65 -9.17
CA GLN A 423 -9.06 -3.10 -8.43
C GLN A 423 -8.29 -4.20 -7.67
N GLN A 424 -9.00 -5.14 -7.03
CA GLN A 424 -8.39 -6.27 -6.35
C GLN A 424 -7.63 -7.18 -7.32
N CYS A 425 -8.17 -7.45 -8.51
CA CYS A 425 -7.48 -8.27 -9.51
C CYS A 425 -6.19 -7.64 -10.04
N VAL A 426 -6.16 -6.33 -10.30
CA VAL A 426 -4.94 -5.65 -10.79
C VAL A 426 -3.87 -5.58 -9.69
N GLN A 427 -4.27 -5.29 -8.46
CA GLN A 427 -3.36 -5.25 -7.31
C GLN A 427 -2.78 -6.64 -7.02
N PHE A 428 -3.61 -7.69 -7.10
CA PHE A 428 -3.18 -9.08 -6.99
C PHE A 428 -2.22 -9.50 -8.12
N ILE A 429 -2.46 -9.07 -9.37
CA ILE A 429 -1.56 -9.37 -10.51
C ILE A 429 -0.21 -8.65 -10.39
N LEU A 430 -0.20 -7.40 -9.91
CA LEU A 430 1.05 -6.65 -9.68
C LEU A 430 1.84 -7.25 -8.51
N GLN A 431 1.16 -7.65 -7.42
CA GLN A 431 1.78 -8.30 -6.27
C GLN A 431 2.33 -9.70 -6.61
N LEU A 432 1.60 -10.50 -7.40
CA LEU A 432 2.05 -11.81 -7.86
C LEU A 432 3.28 -11.76 -8.77
N ARG A 433 3.55 -10.64 -9.46
CA ARG A 433 4.72 -10.51 -10.35
C ARG A 433 5.98 -9.98 -9.66
N CYS A 434 5.86 -9.29 -8.52
CA CYS A 434 7.01 -8.95 -7.68
C CYS A 434 7.73 -10.21 -7.15
N SER A 435 7.02 -11.33 -7.01
CA SER A 435 7.59 -12.64 -6.67
C SER A 435 8.13 -13.43 -7.88
N VAL A 436 8.01 -12.92 -9.11
CA VAL A 436 8.24 -13.69 -10.37
C VAL A 436 9.41 -13.14 -11.20
N VAL A 437 10.13 -12.11 -10.74
CA VAL A 437 11.30 -11.56 -11.46
C VAL A 437 12.47 -12.57 -11.55
N HIS A 438 12.42 -13.71 -10.86
CA HIS A 438 13.39 -14.81 -11.02
C HIS A 438 12.93 -16.00 -11.89
N ALA A 439 11.69 -16.05 -12.41
CA ALA A 439 11.18 -17.24 -13.11
C ALA A 439 11.04 -17.09 -14.63
N VAL A 440 12.15 -16.86 -15.35
CA VAL A 440 12.17 -16.89 -16.84
C VAL A 440 12.19 -18.32 -17.42
N GLN A 441 11.99 -19.38 -16.62
CA GLN A 441 11.97 -20.77 -17.11
C GLN A 441 10.61 -21.47 -17.16
N ILE A 442 9.49 -20.81 -16.83
CA ILE A 442 8.15 -21.45 -16.76
C ILE A 442 7.22 -20.98 -17.88
N ALA A 443 7.70 -20.93 -19.13
CA ALA A 443 6.90 -20.53 -20.29
C ALA A 443 6.37 -21.72 -21.13
N SER A 444 6.09 -22.88 -20.53
CA SER A 444 5.73 -24.08 -21.28
C SER A 444 4.71 -25.01 -20.62
N GLN A 445 3.82 -24.52 -19.75
CA GLN A 445 2.76 -25.35 -19.15
C GLN A 445 1.36 -25.14 -19.79
N PRO A 446 0.79 -26.16 -20.48
CA PRO A 446 -0.51 -26.08 -21.16
C PRO A 446 -1.71 -25.81 -20.25
N ARG A 447 -1.62 -26.16 -18.96
CA ARG A 447 -2.73 -26.05 -17.99
C ARG A 447 -3.08 -24.60 -17.61
N LEU A 448 -2.11 -23.69 -17.66
CA LEU A 448 -2.34 -22.26 -17.38
C LEU A 448 -3.08 -21.57 -18.55
N ILE A 449 -2.76 -21.97 -19.78
CA ILE A 449 -3.44 -21.50 -21.01
C ILE A 449 -4.90 -21.98 -21.03
N GLU A 450 -5.17 -23.20 -20.56
CA GLU A 450 -6.53 -23.75 -20.47
C GLU A 450 -7.40 -23.02 -19.44
N ARG A 451 -6.83 -22.67 -18.27
CA ARG A 451 -7.50 -21.86 -17.24
C ARG A 451 -7.81 -20.43 -17.72
N ILE A 452 -6.89 -19.79 -18.44
CA ILE A 452 -7.11 -18.45 -19.03
C ILE A 452 -8.23 -18.49 -20.09
N ARG A 453 -8.30 -19.56 -20.91
CA ARG A 453 -9.41 -19.76 -21.88
C ARG A 453 -10.76 -19.99 -21.20
N LEU A 454 -10.78 -20.70 -20.07
CA LEU A 454 -11.98 -20.94 -19.26
C LEU A 454 -12.52 -19.66 -18.61
N ILE A 455 -11.63 -18.79 -18.13
CA ILE A 455 -11.99 -17.47 -17.59
C ILE A 455 -12.54 -16.59 -18.72
N ARG A 456 -11.88 -16.57 -19.89
CA ARG A 456 -12.33 -15.78 -21.06
C ARG A 456 -13.71 -16.18 -21.57
N ARG A 457 -14.05 -17.48 -21.59
CA ARG A 457 -15.40 -17.96 -21.97
C ARG A 457 -16.51 -17.52 -21.01
N ARG A 458 -16.19 -17.24 -19.74
CA ARG A 458 -17.14 -16.74 -18.75
C ARG A 458 -17.46 -15.25 -18.89
N PHE A 459 -16.67 -14.50 -19.67
CA PHE A 459 -16.84 -13.06 -19.88
C PHE A 459 -17.50 -12.69 -21.23
N GLU A 460 -17.67 -13.64 -22.15
CA GLU A 460 -18.15 -13.35 -23.52
C GLU A 460 -19.68 -13.52 -23.72
N ASP A 461 -20.46 -14.03 -22.76
CA ASP A 461 -21.94 -14.05 -22.87
C ASP A 461 -22.65 -14.04 -21.49
N PRO A 462 -23.27 -12.92 -21.05
CA PRO A 462 -23.91 -12.83 -19.73
C PRO A 462 -25.36 -13.32 -19.68
N PHE A 463 -25.95 -13.82 -20.78
CA PHE A 463 -27.39 -14.15 -20.83
C PHE A 463 -27.67 -15.53 -21.45
N ASN A 464 -27.20 -16.62 -20.84
CA ASN A 464 -27.86 -17.91 -21.05
C ASN A 464 -27.60 -18.91 -19.92
N VAL A 465 -28.50 -18.94 -18.93
CA VAL A 465 -28.65 -20.10 -18.03
C VAL A 465 -30.14 -20.41 -17.96
N THR A 466 -30.58 -21.36 -18.80
CA THR A 466 -31.88 -22.01 -18.63
C THR A 466 -31.70 -23.27 -17.81
N ASP A 467 -32.43 -23.34 -16.69
CA ASP A 467 -32.60 -24.52 -15.85
C ASP A 467 -33.11 -25.73 -16.65
N SER A 468 -32.50 -26.90 -16.42
CA SER A 468 -33.12 -28.18 -16.78
C SER A 468 -33.03 -29.15 -15.61
N VAL A 469 -34.17 -29.27 -14.92
CA VAL A 469 -34.54 -30.32 -13.99
C VAL A 469 -34.51 -31.67 -14.72
N HIS A 470 -33.81 -32.66 -14.19
CA HIS A 470 -34.07 -34.08 -14.49
C HIS A 470 -34.14 -34.91 -13.20
N SER A 471 -35.33 -35.47 -13.00
CA SER A 471 -35.73 -36.43 -12.00
C SER A 471 -35.16 -37.83 -12.28
N GLY A 472 -34.64 -38.50 -11.27
CA GLY A 472 -34.31 -39.93 -11.29
C GLY A 472 -34.17 -40.47 -9.87
N SER A 473 -34.98 -41.47 -9.52
CA SER A 473 -35.36 -41.86 -8.16
C SER A 473 -34.49 -42.95 -7.50
N ARG A 474 -34.32 -42.79 -6.18
CA ARG A 474 -34.24 -43.79 -5.09
C ARG A 474 -33.17 -44.89 -5.16
N GLY A 475 -32.14 -44.71 -4.33
CA GLY A 475 -31.43 -45.78 -3.63
C GLY A 475 -31.12 -45.32 -2.21
N SER A 476 -31.86 -45.83 -1.22
CA SER A 476 -31.64 -45.56 0.20
C SER A 476 -30.38 -46.29 0.67
N CYS A 477 -29.32 -45.53 0.95
CA CYS A 477 -28.24 -45.97 1.81
C CYS A 477 -27.84 -44.75 2.63
N PHE A 478 -28.19 -44.75 3.92
CA PHE A 478 -27.69 -43.75 4.87
C PHE A 478 -26.17 -43.92 4.97
N PRO A 479 -25.34 -42.92 4.64
CA PRO A 479 -24.00 -42.86 5.19
C PRO A 479 -24.13 -42.25 6.58
N THR A 480 -23.77 -43.04 7.57
CA THR A 480 -23.39 -42.59 8.91
C THR A 480 -22.60 -41.28 8.84
N HIS A 481 -23.09 -40.24 9.52
CA HIS A 481 -22.29 -39.05 9.82
C HIS A 481 -21.06 -39.50 10.63
N THR A 482 -19.96 -39.77 9.94
CA THR A 482 -18.64 -39.69 10.54
C THR A 482 -18.38 -38.20 10.67
N MET A 483 -18.35 -37.68 11.90
CA MET A 483 -17.84 -36.34 12.13
C MET A 483 -16.43 -36.31 11.55
N ALA A 484 -16.21 -35.51 10.49
CA ALA A 484 -14.86 -35.28 9.98
C ALA A 484 -14.04 -34.71 11.15
N GLN A 485 -12.96 -35.41 11.50
CA GLN A 485 -12.03 -34.98 12.53
C GLN A 485 -11.53 -33.58 12.14
N ALA A 486 -11.56 -32.61 13.05
CA ALA A 486 -11.04 -31.28 12.77
C ALA A 486 -9.58 -31.41 12.28
N GLU A 487 -9.24 -30.70 11.21
CA GLU A 487 -7.91 -30.70 10.61
C GLU A 487 -7.28 -29.32 10.83
N LEU A 488 -6.01 -29.29 11.23
CA LEU A 488 -5.21 -28.07 11.38
C LEU A 488 -3.94 -28.23 10.55
N LYS A 489 -3.68 -27.25 9.68
CA LYS A 489 -2.53 -27.24 8.78
C LYS A 489 -1.59 -26.07 9.09
N LEU A 490 -0.33 -26.37 9.41
CA LEU A 490 0.68 -25.38 9.80
C LEU A 490 1.85 -25.38 8.82
N ALA A 491 2.37 -24.20 8.51
CA ALA A 491 3.64 -24.02 7.79
C ALA A 491 4.75 -23.68 8.79
N ILE A 492 5.91 -24.31 8.66
CA ILE A 492 7.10 -23.97 9.44
C ILE A 492 8.14 -23.36 8.51
N LEU A 493 8.56 -22.14 8.80
CA LEU A 493 9.68 -21.48 8.15
C LEU A 493 10.95 -21.84 8.93
N VAL A 494 11.74 -22.75 8.35
CA VAL A 494 12.99 -23.26 8.92
C VAL A 494 14.10 -22.27 8.61
N CYS A 495 14.64 -21.66 9.66
CA CYS A 495 15.59 -20.54 9.61
C CYS A 495 17.06 -20.95 9.82
N ASP A 496 17.33 -22.23 10.07
CA ASP A 496 18.68 -22.78 10.21
C ASP A 496 18.67 -24.30 10.07
N SER A 497 19.86 -24.83 9.79
CA SER A 497 20.16 -26.25 9.90
C SER A 497 20.32 -26.67 11.36
N THR A 498 19.90 -27.89 11.68
CA THR A 498 20.10 -28.45 13.01
C THR A 498 21.57 -28.83 13.21
N LEU A 499 22.14 -28.62 14.40
CA LEU A 499 23.50 -29.09 14.71
C LEU A 499 23.60 -30.60 14.44
N ALA A 500 24.66 -31.03 13.75
CA ALA A 500 24.81 -32.43 13.32
C ALA A 500 24.69 -33.47 14.46
N SER A 501 25.12 -33.11 15.69
CA SER A 501 24.95 -33.97 16.87
C SER A 501 23.50 -34.11 17.34
N ILE A 502 22.68 -33.09 17.12
CA ILE A 502 21.24 -33.08 17.41
C ILE A 502 20.51 -33.81 16.28
N GLU A 503 20.82 -33.46 15.02
CA GLU A 503 20.18 -34.06 13.84
C GLU A 503 20.31 -35.59 13.81
N ALA A 504 21.48 -36.11 14.19
CA ALA A 504 21.74 -37.54 14.23
C ALA A 504 20.83 -38.35 15.19
N GLU A 505 20.26 -37.71 16.22
CA GLU A 505 19.44 -38.40 17.24
C GLU A 505 17.98 -37.93 17.26
N GLU A 506 17.76 -36.62 17.13
CA GLU A 506 16.45 -35.98 17.28
C GLU A 506 15.83 -35.61 15.92
N GLY A 507 16.66 -35.49 14.87
CA GLY A 507 16.26 -35.09 13.52
C GLY A 507 16.46 -33.62 13.19
N ASP A 508 16.04 -33.25 11.99
CA ASP A 508 16.04 -31.87 11.50
C ASP A 508 14.97 -31.00 12.18
N CYS A 509 14.93 -29.71 11.84
CA CYS A 509 14.00 -28.75 12.43
C CYS A 509 12.54 -29.18 12.24
N GLU A 510 12.19 -29.73 11.07
CA GLU A 510 10.86 -30.27 10.78
C GLU A 510 10.49 -31.37 11.76
N ARG A 511 11.39 -32.33 12.00
CA ARG A 511 11.14 -33.43 12.94
C ARG A 511 11.09 -32.97 14.39
N ILE A 512 11.89 -31.99 14.79
CA ILE A 512 11.88 -31.43 16.16
C ILE A 512 10.53 -30.76 16.44
N PHE A 513 10.11 -29.82 15.58
CA PHE A 513 8.80 -29.16 15.73
C PHE A 513 7.65 -30.14 15.54
N GLY A 514 7.75 -31.07 14.60
CA GLY A 514 6.77 -32.13 14.39
C GLY A 514 6.56 -32.97 15.65
N THR A 515 7.64 -33.45 16.26
CA THR A 515 7.59 -34.22 17.50
C THR A 515 6.98 -33.40 18.64
N PHE A 516 7.41 -32.15 18.79
CA PHE A 516 6.89 -31.22 19.80
C PHE A 516 5.39 -31.00 19.67
N LEU A 517 4.92 -30.62 18.47
CA LEU A 517 3.52 -30.29 18.22
C LEU A 517 2.62 -31.53 18.26
N HIS A 518 3.09 -32.68 17.77
CA HIS A 518 2.33 -33.93 17.92
C HIS A 518 2.20 -34.36 19.38
N THR A 519 3.29 -34.29 20.16
CA THR A 519 3.26 -34.60 21.60
C THR A 519 2.31 -33.65 22.35
N ALA A 520 2.33 -32.37 22.01
CA ALA A 520 1.41 -31.38 22.59
C ALA A 520 -0.05 -31.66 22.19
N ASN A 521 -0.30 -32.01 20.93
CA ASN A 521 -1.63 -32.36 20.42
C ASN A 521 -2.19 -33.61 21.12
N ASP A 522 -1.36 -34.64 21.31
CA ASP A 522 -1.73 -35.88 22.01
C ASP A 522 -2.05 -35.62 23.50
N ALA A 523 -1.45 -34.58 24.08
CA ALA A 523 -1.72 -34.13 25.45
C ALA A 523 -2.95 -33.20 25.58
N LEU A 524 -3.64 -32.84 24.48
CA LEU A 524 -4.90 -32.10 24.51
C LEU A 524 -6.06 -33.02 24.91
N ASN A 525 -7.10 -32.46 25.52
CA ASN A 525 -8.32 -33.20 25.86
C ASN A 525 -9.06 -33.71 24.62
N ALA A 526 -8.87 -33.06 23.46
CA ALA A 526 -9.46 -33.41 22.18
C ALA A 526 -8.44 -33.23 21.05
N PRO A 527 -7.54 -34.22 20.84
CA PRO A 527 -6.56 -34.18 19.76
C PRO A 527 -7.23 -34.14 18.39
N PHE A 528 -6.56 -33.53 17.42
CA PHE A 528 -7.06 -33.36 16.05
C PHE A 528 -6.03 -33.80 15.02
N LYS A 529 -6.42 -33.85 13.74
CA LYS A 529 -5.50 -34.18 12.67
C LYS A 529 -4.60 -32.97 12.42
N LEU A 530 -3.31 -33.09 12.73
CA LEU A 530 -2.31 -32.06 12.53
C LEU A 530 -1.48 -32.37 11.29
N ILE A 531 -1.37 -31.39 10.38
CA ILE A 531 -0.53 -31.43 9.19
C ILE A 531 0.49 -30.31 9.30
N ILE A 532 1.76 -30.64 9.07
CA ILE A 532 2.89 -29.72 9.16
C ILE A 532 3.65 -29.82 7.85
N ASP A 533 3.85 -28.69 7.19
CA ASP A 533 4.74 -28.57 6.02
C ASP A 533 5.90 -27.64 6.40
N ALA A 534 7.14 -28.07 6.14
CA ALA A 534 8.34 -27.27 6.41
C ALA A 534 8.91 -26.63 5.14
N PHE A 535 9.39 -25.40 5.29
CA PHE A 535 9.89 -24.54 4.24
C PHE A 535 11.22 -23.94 4.68
N ASP A 536 12.30 -24.33 4.00
CA ASP A 536 13.65 -23.88 4.29
C ASP A 536 13.90 -22.52 3.65
N VAL A 537 13.92 -21.49 4.50
CA VAL A 537 14.03 -20.10 4.04
C VAL A 537 15.45 -19.72 3.67
N TYR A 538 16.45 -20.50 4.10
CA TYR A 538 17.83 -20.30 3.68
C TYR A 538 18.01 -20.62 2.20
N GLU A 539 17.27 -21.62 1.72
CA GLU A 539 17.20 -22.02 0.31
C GLU A 539 16.08 -21.29 -0.47
N ASP A 540 15.58 -20.16 0.05
CA ASP A 540 14.51 -19.33 -0.54
C ASP A 540 13.22 -20.13 -0.82
N ARG A 541 12.91 -21.12 0.03
CA ARG A 541 11.68 -21.91 -0.06
C ARG A 541 10.65 -21.34 0.91
N TYR A 542 9.53 -20.89 0.35
CA TYR A 542 8.36 -20.38 1.08
C TYR A 542 7.07 -21.07 0.57
N PRO A 543 5.97 -21.04 1.34
CA PRO A 543 4.67 -21.49 0.85
C PRO A 543 4.23 -20.73 -0.40
N GLU A 544 3.90 -21.45 -1.50
CA GLU A 544 3.39 -20.82 -2.74
C GLU A 544 2.06 -20.09 -2.51
N ASP A 545 1.21 -20.62 -1.61
CA ASP A 545 -0.03 -20.00 -1.16
C ASP A 545 -0.15 -20.17 0.35
N VAL A 546 0.16 -19.11 1.09
CA VAL A 546 0.08 -19.13 2.57
C VAL A 546 -1.37 -19.24 3.09
N THR A 547 -2.37 -18.97 2.25
CA THR A 547 -3.79 -18.97 2.67
C THR A 547 -4.38 -20.35 2.88
N ILE A 548 -3.66 -21.41 2.46
CA ILE A 548 -4.05 -22.81 2.71
C ILE A 548 -3.67 -23.30 4.11
N TYR A 549 -2.89 -22.51 4.85
CA TYR A 549 -2.43 -22.82 6.19
C TYR A 549 -3.24 -22.05 7.23
N ASP A 550 -3.58 -22.72 8.33
CA ASP A 550 -4.23 -22.10 9.49
C ASP A 550 -3.23 -21.24 10.30
N GLY A 551 -1.94 -21.47 10.10
CA GLY A 551 -0.89 -20.78 10.83
C GLY A 551 0.51 -20.97 10.26
N VAL A 552 1.39 -20.02 10.59
CA VAL A 552 2.81 -20.03 10.22
C VAL A 552 3.66 -19.95 11.49
N ILE A 553 4.69 -20.79 11.58
CA ILE A 553 5.68 -20.81 12.65
C ILE A 553 7.03 -20.40 12.06
N ILE A 554 7.74 -19.48 12.71
CA ILE A 554 9.10 -19.07 12.35
C ILE A 554 10.05 -19.66 13.40
N SER A 555 10.97 -20.52 12.96
CA SER A 555 11.85 -21.28 13.86
C SER A 555 12.97 -20.42 14.46
N GLY A 556 13.72 -21.02 15.39
CA GLY A 556 15.01 -20.49 15.84
C GLY A 556 16.10 -20.56 14.77
N SER A 557 17.20 -19.86 15.00
CA SER A 557 18.43 -19.85 14.19
C SER A 557 19.62 -19.48 15.07
N THR A 558 20.82 -19.93 14.70
CA THR A 558 22.08 -19.49 15.30
C THR A 558 22.57 -18.14 14.78
N SER A 559 21.91 -17.60 13.76
CA SER A 559 22.25 -16.31 13.15
C SER A 559 21.71 -15.13 13.95
N ASP A 560 22.36 -13.97 13.81
CA ASP A 560 21.92 -12.73 14.44
C ASP A 560 20.65 -12.22 13.76
N ALA A 561 19.56 -12.00 14.51
CA ALA A 561 18.29 -11.51 13.95
C ALA A 561 18.34 -10.03 13.53
N TYR A 562 19.38 -9.31 13.94
CA TYR A 562 19.69 -7.95 13.50
C TYR A 562 20.72 -7.92 12.36
N SER A 563 21.17 -9.08 11.86
CA SER A 563 22.08 -9.12 10.72
C SER A 563 21.44 -8.55 9.46
N GLU A 564 22.30 -8.08 8.57
CA GLU A 564 21.95 -7.60 7.23
C GLU A 564 22.30 -8.66 6.17
N GLU A 565 22.28 -9.94 6.55
CA GLU A 565 22.36 -11.06 5.61
C GLU A 565 21.09 -11.13 4.76
N ASP A 566 21.24 -11.40 3.46
CA ASP A 566 20.16 -11.30 2.49
C ASP A 566 18.92 -12.13 2.90
N TRP A 567 19.13 -13.39 3.32
CA TRP A 567 18.03 -14.27 3.75
C TRP A 567 17.31 -13.80 5.03
N VAL A 568 18.01 -13.12 5.95
CA VAL A 568 17.41 -12.57 7.19
C VAL A 568 16.54 -11.36 6.86
N VAL A 569 17.01 -10.50 5.96
CA VAL A 569 16.26 -9.33 5.47
C VAL A 569 15.03 -9.79 4.68
N ASP A 570 15.21 -10.76 3.78
CA ASP A 570 14.13 -11.31 2.95
C ASP A 570 13.06 -11.99 3.81
N LEU A 571 13.47 -12.74 4.84
CA LEU A 571 12.54 -13.32 5.80
C LEU A 571 11.81 -12.24 6.63
N ALA A 572 12.49 -11.18 7.06
CA ALA A 572 11.84 -10.06 7.76
C ALA A 572 10.79 -9.36 6.88
N ASP A 573 11.12 -9.13 5.61
CA ASP A 573 10.21 -8.57 4.60
C ASP A 573 9.03 -9.50 4.34
N TYR A 574 9.27 -10.81 4.23
CA TYR A 574 8.23 -11.83 4.09
C TYR A 574 7.28 -11.82 5.29
N ILE A 575 7.81 -11.78 6.52
CA ILE A 575 7.00 -11.74 7.75
C ILE A 575 6.16 -10.45 7.79
N SER A 576 6.75 -9.31 7.45
CA SER A 576 6.04 -8.03 7.39
C SER A 576 4.92 -8.07 6.35
N GLY A 577 5.21 -8.57 5.16
CA GLY A 577 4.23 -8.77 4.08
C GLY A 577 3.10 -9.72 4.47
N LEU A 578 3.43 -10.83 5.13
CA LEU A 578 2.49 -11.83 5.63
C LEU A 578 1.51 -11.21 6.64
N VAL A 579 2.05 -10.52 7.66
CA VAL A 579 1.24 -9.93 8.75
C VAL A 579 0.37 -8.78 8.24
N ASN A 580 0.87 -7.98 7.29
CA ASN A 580 0.14 -6.83 6.75
C ASN A 580 -0.92 -7.22 5.71
N SER A 581 -0.63 -8.22 4.87
CA SER A 581 -1.52 -8.63 3.77
C SER A 581 -2.60 -9.61 4.22
N PHE A 582 -2.31 -10.45 5.22
CA PHE A 582 -3.20 -11.52 5.67
C PHE A 582 -3.58 -11.36 7.14
N LYS A 583 -4.51 -10.43 7.41
CA LYS A 583 -5.01 -10.13 8.77
C LYS A 583 -5.54 -11.35 9.55
N ARG A 584 -5.90 -12.43 8.85
CA ARG A 584 -6.42 -13.67 9.45
C ARG A 584 -5.36 -14.74 9.68
N THR A 585 -4.18 -14.62 9.07
CA THR A 585 -3.11 -15.60 9.24
C THR A 585 -2.47 -15.42 10.61
N LYS A 586 -2.44 -16.52 11.37
CA LYS A 586 -1.82 -16.59 12.70
C LYS A 586 -0.33 -16.86 12.55
N VAL A 587 0.52 -16.12 13.26
CA VAL A 587 1.97 -16.21 13.14
C VAL A 587 2.61 -16.39 14.52
N LEU A 588 3.40 -17.45 14.69
CA LEU A 588 4.20 -17.72 15.88
C LEU A 588 5.69 -17.50 15.58
N GLY A 589 6.38 -16.73 16.42
CA GLY A 589 7.85 -16.62 16.39
C GLY A 589 8.51 -17.32 17.58
N VAL A 590 9.53 -18.15 17.31
CA VAL A 590 10.31 -18.87 18.34
C VAL A 590 11.79 -18.47 18.27
N CYS A 591 12.38 -18.06 19.40
CA CYS A 591 13.79 -17.62 19.50
C CYS A 591 14.17 -16.57 18.42
N PHE A 592 14.96 -16.93 17.40
CA PHE A 592 15.24 -16.06 16.26
C PHE A 592 13.95 -15.56 15.59
N GLY A 593 12.96 -16.43 15.38
CA GLY A 593 11.66 -16.03 14.85
C GLY A 593 10.89 -15.05 15.74
N HIS A 594 11.08 -15.12 17.07
CA HIS A 594 10.54 -14.12 18.00
C HIS A 594 11.18 -12.74 17.77
N GLN A 595 12.51 -12.72 17.65
CA GLN A 595 13.28 -11.49 17.44
C GLN A 595 12.96 -10.89 16.07
N LEU A 596 12.92 -11.72 15.02
CA LEU A 596 12.68 -11.29 13.66
C LEU A 596 11.23 -10.83 13.46
N LEU A 597 10.26 -11.46 14.12
CA LEU A 597 8.88 -10.98 14.15
C LEU A 597 8.78 -9.59 14.80
N ALA A 598 9.52 -9.33 15.87
CA ALA A 598 9.59 -7.99 16.45
C ALA A 598 10.24 -6.99 15.47
N ARG A 599 11.37 -7.35 14.84
CA ARG A 599 12.08 -6.52 13.84
C ARG A 599 11.18 -6.20 12.64
N ALA A 600 10.52 -7.19 12.07
CA ALA A 600 9.62 -7.06 10.92
C ALA A 600 8.42 -6.13 11.20
N LEU A 601 7.97 -6.09 12.46
CA LEU A 601 6.93 -5.19 12.95
C LEU A 601 7.49 -3.87 13.48
N GLY A 602 8.79 -3.66 13.34
CA GLY A 602 9.42 -2.39 13.59
C GLY A 602 10.00 -2.16 14.98
N GLY A 603 10.24 -3.23 15.72
CA GLY A 603 11.04 -3.24 16.93
C GLY A 603 12.54 -3.23 16.67
N VAL A 604 13.31 -3.09 17.74
CA VAL A 604 14.78 -3.10 17.72
C VAL A 604 15.28 -4.37 18.39
N VAL A 605 16.08 -5.15 17.66
CA VAL A 605 16.80 -6.32 18.18
C VAL A 605 18.28 -5.97 18.29
N GLN A 606 18.93 -6.41 19.35
CA GLN A 606 20.36 -6.22 19.55
C GLN A 606 20.95 -7.35 20.42
N PRO A 607 22.28 -7.49 20.48
CA PRO A 607 22.94 -8.40 21.41
C PRO A 607 22.62 -8.07 22.87
N GLY A 608 22.31 -9.08 23.66
CA GLY A 608 22.19 -9.02 25.11
C GLY A 608 23.18 -9.94 25.83
N ASP A 609 22.87 -10.25 27.09
CA ASP A 609 23.58 -11.28 27.83
C ASP A 609 23.05 -12.68 27.44
N MET A 610 23.90 -13.69 27.58
CA MET A 610 23.56 -15.06 27.20
C MET A 610 22.56 -15.67 28.20
N GLU A 611 21.39 -16.11 27.72
CA GLU A 611 20.46 -16.95 28.48
C GLU A 611 20.50 -18.38 27.94
N MET A 612 20.84 -19.33 28.82
CA MET A 612 21.07 -20.72 28.45
C MET A 612 20.46 -21.68 29.47
N GLY A 613 19.72 -22.68 28.98
CA GLY A 613 19.05 -23.70 29.80
C GLY A 613 17.68 -23.26 30.34
N SER A 614 17.10 -24.06 31.24
CA SER A 614 15.79 -23.74 31.81
C SER A 614 15.86 -22.42 32.59
N THR A 615 14.90 -21.54 32.32
CA THR A 615 14.84 -20.18 32.88
C THR A 615 13.41 -19.87 33.31
N ALA A 616 13.25 -19.40 34.55
CA ALA A 616 11.98 -18.89 35.03
C ALA A 616 11.69 -17.54 34.39
N VAL A 617 10.69 -17.49 33.51
CA VAL A 617 10.21 -16.28 32.84
C VAL A 617 9.07 -15.70 33.66
N ARG A 618 9.20 -14.44 34.06
CA ARG A 618 8.20 -13.73 34.86
C ARG A 618 7.03 -13.29 34.00
N VAL A 619 5.82 -13.61 34.44
CA VAL A 619 4.59 -13.13 33.83
C VAL A 619 4.40 -11.64 34.14
N CYS A 620 4.19 -10.84 33.10
CA CYS A 620 3.92 -9.41 33.20
C CYS A 620 2.43 -9.10 33.11
N ASP A 621 1.68 -9.90 32.35
CA ASP A 621 0.24 -9.81 32.19
C ASP A 621 -0.38 -11.20 32.37
N GLY A 622 -1.02 -11.42 33.52
CA GLY A 622 -1.58 -12.72 33.90
C GLY A 622 -2.75 -13.18 33.03
N GLU A 623 -3.57 -12.24 32.56
CA GLU A 623 -4.71 -12.54 31.69
C GLU A 623 -4.24 -12.98 30.30
N LEU A 624 -3.30 -12.23 29.71
CA LEU A 624 -2.70 -12.59 28.43
C LEU A 624 -1.85 -13.86 28.53
N ALA A 625 -1.08 -14.04 29.61
CA ALA A 625 -0.28 -15.24 29.81
C ALA A 625 -1.16 -16.49 29.95
N ALA A 626 -2.27 -16.39 30.69
CA ALA A 626 -3.20 -17.51 30.82
C ALA A 626 -3.88 -17.84 29.48
N LYS A 627 -4.30 -16.80 28.76
CA LYS A 627 -5.01 -16.95 27.50
C LYS A 627 -4.14 -17.47 26.35
N TYR A 628 -2.88 -17.03 26.26
CA TYR A 628 -2.04 -17.27 25.09
C TYR A 628 -0.84 -18.20 25.34
N PHE A 629 -0.43 -18.38 26.59
CA PHE A 629 0.74 -19.20 26.95
C PHE A 629 0.40 -20.35 27.90
N GLY A 630 -0.88 -20.58 28.19
CA GLY A 630 -1.33 -21.72 29.00
C GLY A 630 -0.87 -21.67 30.45
N CYS A 631 -0.48 -20.49 30.94
CA CYS A 631 -0.20 -20.26 32.36
C CYS A 631 -1.53 -20.28 33.15
N ASN A 632 -1.48 -20.56 34.45
CA ASN A 632 -2.65 -20.25 35.29
C ASN A 632 -2.70 -18.74 35.57
N GLU A 633 -3.88 -18.14 35.77
CA GLU A 633 -4.01 -16.69 36.08
C GLU A 633 -3.23 -16.26 37.34
N HIS A 634 -2.91 -17.21 38.22
CA HIS A 634 -2.13 -17.01 39.44
C HIS A 634 -0.68 -17.49 39.33
N GLN A 635 -0.23 -17.87 38.14
CA GLN A 635 1.12 -18.34 37.91
C GLN A 635 2.04 -17.14 37.61
N ASP A 636 2.93 -16.83 38.55
CA ASP A 636 3.84 -15.68 38.43
C ASP A 636 5.01 -15.93 37.47
N THR A 637 5.34 -17.20 37.21
CA THR A 637 6.45 -17.61 36.33
C THR A 637 6.17 -18.92 35.59
N PHE A 638 6.74 -19.08 34.41
CA PHE A 638 6.84 -20.37 33.71
C PHE A 638 8.28 -20.62 33.27
N ASN A 639 8.69 -21.87 33.15
CA ASN A 639 10.03 -22.27 32.78
C ASN A 639 10.09 -22.65 31.30
N VAL A 640 11.03 -22.08 30.55
CA VAL A 640 11.31 -22.48 29.16
C VAL A 640 12.81 -22.60 28.95
N LEU A 641 13.23 -23.52 28.08
CA LEU A 641 14.63 -23.70 27.73
C LEU A 641 15.08 -22.52 26.85
N GLN A 642 16.10 -21.80 27.28
CA GLN A 642 16.67 -20.67 26.55
C GLN A 642 17.97 -21.08 25.85
N ALA A 643 18.21 -20.52 24.67
CA ALA A 643 19.47 -20.66 23.93
C ALA A 643 19.66 -19.42 23.04
N HIS A 644 19.78 -18.24 23.65
CA HIS A 644 19.88 -16.99 22.89
C HIS A 644 20.80 -15.98 23.56
N ARG A 645 21.34 -15.09 22.72
CA ARG A 645 22.04 -13.87 23.12
C ARG A 645 21.26 -12.63 22.72
N ASP A 646 20.68 -12.67 21.53
CA ASP A 646 19.91 -11.57 20.99
C ASP A 646 18.62 -11.36 21.78
N VAL A 647 18.28 -10.09 21.96
CA VAL A 647 17.09 -9.68 22.68
C VAL A 647 16.33 -8.63 21.89
N VAL A 648 15.00 -8.70 21.97
CA VAL A 648 14.16 -7.56 21.57
C VAL A 648 14.38 -6.47 22.61
N HIS A 649 15.07 -5.41 22.21
CA HIS A 649 15.39 -4.27 23.07
C HIS A 649 14.23 -3.29 23.17
N VAL A 650 13.56 -3.05 22.04
CA VAL A 650 12.40 -2.17 21.93
C VAL A 650 11.31 -2.91 21.16
N ALA A 651 10.24 -3.29 21.84
CA ALA A 651 9.03 -3.76 21.18
C ALA A 651 8.26 -2.59 20.54
N PRO A 652 7.74 -2.72 19.31
CA PRO A 652 6.91 -1.69 18.68
C PRO A 652 5.55 -1.56 19.39
N PRO A 653 4.86 -0.40 19.32
CA PRO A 653 3.66 -0.10 20.13
C PRO A 653 2.48 -1.07 19.96
N MET A 654 2.43 -1.80 18.85
CA MET A 654 1.37 -2.78 18.58
C MET A 654 1.58 -4.15 19.26
N LEU A 655 2.73 -4.37 19.88
CA LEU A 655 3.04 -5.60 20.61
C LEU A 655 2.87 -5.38 22.10
N THR A 656 2.05 -6.21 22.72
CA THR A 656 1.90 -6.24 24.17
C THR A 656 2.83 -7.29 24.74
N THR A 657 3.75 -6.88 25.62
CA THR A 657 4.65 -7.80 26.32
C THR A 657 3.89 -8.58 27.38
N VAL A 658 4.02 -9.90 27.34
CA VAL A 658 3.32 -10.83 28.24
C VAL A 658 4.26 -11.40 29.29
N ALA A 659 5.54 -11.60 28.95
CA ALA A 659 6.52 -12.18 29.87
C ALA A 659 7.91 -11.57 29.67
N ALA A 660 8.74 -11.61 30.72
CA ALA A 660 10.09 -11.02 30.75
C ALA A 660 11.05 -11.82 31.65
N THR A 661 12.35 -11.74 31.36
CA THR A 661 13.44 -12.09 32.29
C THR A 661 14.19 -10.82 32.69
N GLU A 662 15.21 -10.95 33.56
CA GLU A 662 16.13 -9.85 33.85
C GLU A 662 16.93 -9.43 32.61
N THR A 663 17.26 -10.39 31.74
CA THR A 663 18.06 -10.19 30.52
C THR A 663 17.22 -9.70 29.33
N CYS A 664 16.05 -10.30 29.11
CA CYS A 664 15.18 -9.96 27.98
C CYS A 664 13.82 -9.45 28.48
N LYS A 665 13.60 -8.14 28.33
CA LYS A 665 12.37 -7.46 28.78
C LYS A 665 11.12 -7.88 28.01
N HIS A 666 11.30 -8.47 26.84
CA HIS A 666 10.23 -8.83 25.92
C HIS A 666 10.31 -10.32 25.60
N GLN A 667 10.42 -11.20 26.59
CA GLN A 667 10.55 -12.66 26.42
C GLN A 667 9.36 -13.32 25.70
N ALA A 668 8.18 -12.73 25.84
CA ALA A 668 6.99 -13.13 25.11
C ALA A 668 6.11 -11.92 24.83
N PHE A 669 5.52 -11.83 23.65
CA PHE A 669 4.58 -10.78 23.30
C PHE A 669 3.44 -11.29 22.42
N VAL A 670 2.38 -10.50 22.34
CA VAL A 670 1.23 -10.74 21.44
C VAL A 670 0.91 -9.48 20.63
N LYS A 671 0.39 -9.68 19.42
CA LYS A 671 -0.26 -8.68 18.58
C LYS A 671 -1.72 -9.06 18.40
N LEU A 672 -2.62 -8.16 18.78
CA LEU A 672 -4.06 -8.36 18.63
C LEU A 672 -4.61 -7.51 17.48
N ILE A 673 -5.60 -8.05 16.75
CA ILE A 673 -6.47 -7.32 15.82
C ILE A 673 -7.90 -7.55 16.30
N ASP A 674 -8.61 -6.48 16.64
CA ASP A 674 -9.99 -6.53 17.13
C ASP A 674 -10.20 -7.53 18.29
N GLY A 675 -9.20 -7.63 19.19
CA GLY A 675 -9.21 -8.55 20.34
C GLY A 675 -8.85 -10.01 20.02
N VAL A 676 -8.56 -10.33 18.76
CA VAL A 676 -8.12 -11.66 18.30
C VAL A 676 -6.61 -11.66 18.08
N VAL A 677 -5.92 -12.72 18.51
CA VAL A 677 -4.47 -12.81 18.30
C VAL A 677 -4.16 -13.06 16.83
N GLN A 678 -3.27 -12.23 16.28
CA GLN A 678 -2.69 -12.45 14.96
C GLN A 678 -1.26 -12.97 15.10
N CYS A 679 -0.47 -12.37 16.00
CA CYS A 679 0.90 -12.76 16.22
C CYS A 679 1.15 -13.04 17.69
N TRP A 680 1.95 -14.05 18.01
CA TRP A 680 2.49 -14.25 19.35
C TRP A 680 3.88 -14.86 19.24
N SER A 681 4.66 -14.77 20.31
CA SER A 681 6.05 -15.20 20.26
C SER A 681 6.59 -15.61 21.62
N VAL A 682 7.63 -16.43 21.59
CA VAL A 682 8.41 -16.83 22.76
C VAL A 682 9.90 -16.83 22.40
N GLN A 683 10.71 -16.17 23.21
CA GLN A 683 12.15 -16.05 23.02
C GLN A 683 12.87 -17.38 23.32
N GLY A 684 12.33 -18.20 24.21
CA GLY A 684 12.83 -19.56 24.47
C GLY A 684 12.37 -20.59 23.44
N HIS A 685 12.89 -21.80 23.58
CA HIS A 685 12.63 -22.96 22.73
C HIS A 685 11.70 -23.97 23.43
N PRO A 686 10.37 -23.83 23.33
CA PRO A 686 9.43 -24.82 23.90
C PRO A 686 9.56 -26.21 23.24
N GLU A 687 10.12 -26.27 22.03
CA GLU A 687 10.37 -27.48 21.25
C GLU A 687 11.65 -28.22 21.68
N PHE A 688 12.53 -27.59 22.46
CA PHE A 688 13.74 -28.25 22.94
C PHE A 688 13.43 -29.26 24.05
N THR A 689 14.23 -30.32 24.08
CA THR A 689 14.26 -31.30 25.18
C THR A 689 15.55 -31.11 26.00
N PRO A 690 15.64 -31.69 27.21
CA PRO A 690 16.90 -31.72 27.97
C PRO A 690 18.07 -32.34 27.20
N SER A 691 17.79 -33.27 26.26
CA SER A 691 18.78 -33.87 25.36
C SER A 691 19.32 -32.84 24.36
N ILE A 692 18.43 -32.16 23.65
CA ILE A 692 18.75 -31.08 22.70
C ILE A 692 19.55 -29.98 23.41
N MET A 693 19.04 -29.51 24.55
CA MET A 693 19.65 -28.42 25.31
C MET A 693 21.08 -28.74 25.75
N ARG A 694 21.34 -29.97 26.21
CA ARG A 694 22.70 -30.40 26.59
C ARG A 694 23.67 -30.27 25.42
N LYS A 695 23.26 -30.68 24.23
CA LYS A 695 24.08 -30.62 23.02
C LYS A 695 24.34 -29.20 22.55
N VAL A 696 23.35 -28.32 22.68
CA VAL A 696 23.51 -26.87 22.42
C VAL A 696 24.55 -26.27 23.38
N VAL A 697 24.45 -26.56 24.68
CA VAL A 697 25.45 -26.12 25.69
C VAL A 697 26.85 -26.63 25.36
N GLU A 698 26.98 -27.89 24.97
CA GLU A 698 28.25 -28.50 24.58
C GLU A 698 28.83 -27.90 23.30
N ALA A 699 28.00 -27.49 22.34
CA ALA A 699 28.45 -26.82 21.12
C ALA A 699 28.92 -25.39 21.44
N GLU A 700 28.12 -24.63 22.18
CA GLU A 700 28.41 -23.24 22.54
C GLU A 700 29.73 -23.12 23.34
N THR A 701 29.90 -23.99 24.33
CA THR A 701 31.07 -23.95 25.23
C THR A 701 32.36 -24.41 24.56
N ARG A 702 32.28 -25.22 23.50
CA ARG A 702 33.45 -25.60 22.69
C ARG A 702 33.98 -24.43 21.86
N ASN A 703 33.09 -23.55 21.39
CA ASN A 703 33.44 -22.48 20.45
C ASN A 703 33.92 -21.19 21.15
N HIS A 704 33.52 -20.93 22.40
CA HIS A 704 33.66 -19.60 23.00
C HIS A 704 34.58 -19.49 24.23
N GLN A 705 35.45 -20.48 24.50
CA GLN A 705 36.33 -20.49 25.69
C GLN A 705 35.55 -20.22 27.00
N THR A 706 34.30 -20.70 27.08
CA THR A 706 33.41 -20.47 28.21
C THR A 706 34.00 -21.04 29.51
N PRO A 707 34.01 -20.29 30.63
CA PRO A 707 34.51 -20.81 31.91
C PRO A 707 33.81 -22.11 32.32
N GLN A 708 34.57 -23.06 32.89
CA GLN A 708 34.05 -24.37 33.29
C GLN A 708 32.86 -24.24 34.26
N GLN A 709 32.91 -23.28 35.18
CA GLN A 709 31.82 -23.00 36.11
C GLN A 709 30.51 -22.63 35.39
N THR A 710 30.58 -21.75 34.38
CA THR A 710 29.42 -21.34 33.57
C THR A 710 28.87 -22.50 32.75
N ARG A 711 29.75 -23.34 32.19
CA ARG A 711 29.36 -24.57 31.50
C ARG A 711 28.60 -25.52 32.43
N ASP A 712 29.12 -25.76 33.63
CA ASP A 712 28.49 -26.67 34.60
C ASP A 712 27.13 -26.14 35.07
N GLU A 713 27.00 -24.82 35.23
CA GLU A 713 25.73 -24.16 35.51
C GLU A 713 24.70 -24.38 34.39
N TRP A 714 25.09 -24.12 33.13
CA TRP A 714 24.20 -24.31 31.97
C TRP A 714 23.78 -25.77 31.80
N LEU A 715 24.70 -26.72 32.01
CA LEU A 715 24.39 -28.15 31.99
C LEU A 715 23.43 -28.56 33.12
N GLY A 716 23.56 -27.95 34.29
CA GLY A 716 22.63 -28.14 35.40
C GLY A 716 21.23 -27.62 35.06
N ARG A 717 21.13 -26.43 34.47
CA ARG A 717 19.86 -25.82 34.03
C ARG A 717 19.22 -26.54 32.85
N ALA A 718 19.99 -27.17 31.97
CA ALA A 718 19.49 -27.96 30.86
C ALA A 718 18.65 -29.18 31.29
N GLN A 719 18.82 -29.66 32.54
CA GLN A 719 18.10 -30.81 33.09
C GLN A 719 16.93 -30.41 34.00
N GLN A 720 16.76 -29.12 34.28
CA GLN A 720 15.67 -28.65 35.13
C GLN A 720 14.32 -28.77 34.41
N PRO A 721 13.21 -28.93 35.15
CA PRO A 721 11.88 -28.94 34.57
C PRO A 721 11.59 -27.69 33.72
N HIS A 722 10.79 -27.85 32.67
CA HIS A 722 10.34 -26.79 31.79
C HIS A 722 8.90 -27.07 31.30
N ASP A 723 8.20 -26.01 30.88
CA ASP A 723 6.78 -26.02 30.54
C ASP A 723 6.53 -26.17 29.03
N GLY A 724 7.47 -26.76 28.29
CA GLY A 724 7.43 -26.85 26.82
C GLY A 724 6.10 -27.42 26.29
N ILE A 725 5.68 -28.59 26.79
CA ILE A 725 4.42 -29.23 26.37
C ILE A 725 3.18 -28.40 26.75
N ALA A 726 3.19 -27.71 27.90
CA ALA A 726 2.09 -26.82 28.28
C ALA A 726 1.98 -25.62 27.31
N LEU A 727 3.12 -25.01 26.96
CA LEU A 727 3.21 -23.98 25.93
C LEU A 727 2.75 -24.51 24.56
N GLY A 728 3.14 -25.73 24.18
CA GLY A 728 2.70 -26.38 22.95
C GLY A 728 1.19 -26.57 22.87
N LYS A 729 0.54 -26.97 23.98
CA LYS A 729 -0.93 -27.06 24.05
C LYS A 729 -1.59 -25.70 23.86
N ALA A 730 -1.04 -24.65 24.47
CA ALA A 730 -1.53 -23.29 24.27
C ALA A 730 -1.38 -22.85 22.80
N ILE A 731 -0.20 -23.04 22.21
CA ILE A 731 0.08 -22.74 20.79
C ILE A 731 -0.94 -23.41 19.86
N LEU A 732 -1.21 -24.69 20.04
CA LEU A 732 -2.16 -25.43 19.20
C LEU A 732 -3.60 -24.96 19.36
N ASN A 733 -4.03 -24.65 20.60
CA ASN A 733 -5.36 -24.09 20.85
C ASN A 733 -5.51 -22.69 20.24
N LEU A 734 -4.43 -21.94 20.10
CA LEU A 734 -4.45 -20.64 19.44
C LEU A 734 -4.53 -20.76 17.93
N PHE A 735 -3.93 -21.76 17.30
CA PHE A 735 -4.04 -21.96 15.86
C PHE A 735 -5.43 -22.47 15.45
N ARG A 736 -6.02 -23.34 16.27
CA ARG A 736 -7.42 -23.77 16.17
C ARG A 736 -8.40 -22.59 16.25
#